data_AF-H3B7Q6-F1
#
_entry.id   AF-H3B7Q6-F1
#
_cell.length_a   1.000
_cell.length_b   1.000
_cell.length_c   1.000
_cell.angle_alpha   90.00
_cell.angle_beta   90.00
_cell.angle_gamma   90.00
#
_symmetry.space_group_name_H-M   'P 1'
#
loop_
_entity.id
_entity.type
_entity.pdbx_description
1 polymer ?
#
loop_
_entity_poly.entity_id
_entity_poly.type
_entity_poly.pdbx_seq_one_letter_code
_entity_poly.pdbx_strand_id
1 'polypeptide(L)'
;PSIYIGLYDKCSYASRDRGWIVGIQAVSDQGYMDARFFFSLKTDRAYKVTTITAHQRYSSNQWTHLSVTYDRRQMKMYVDGAQVAVSNEQSGDLFSTLTRKCKILMLGGNTSGNNYRGYLEHFNLWSQARTQREIQQDVRHQSYRKTNHLPQLVLYENFDRVQTLWLTGKDGTYPKIKLSYGSEWHLDSSLAPPPCGHTTCDNVEVITNYNHLSSFRQKKVVRYRVINIYDDEHRRPTVTQLQIDLQHYYLNKVFGKYNITWELSVLDIKNSSLRNRLILANCDIGKIGNGNCDPECNHTLTGYDGGDCLKGLCFYEKKKKRNGVCNFECNSELFNFDGGDCCNPEVTDVIKTCFNPASPYRAYLDVRELKNVLQLDGSTYLNIFFANSSDEDLAGMATWPWDKEALTHLGGIVLNPAFYGVLGHMDTMIHELGHSLGLFHVFRGISEIDSCNDQCMETEPSLETGDLCADTNPTPKHKLCQDPNPWNDTCGINNFVNTPYNNYMSYADDDCTDSFTPNQVARMHCYLDLVYQSWQPASKPPPIPVAPHVVDHTAESVTLEWLPPIDGRFYDRKNNIVCSMCDSTMAWHTYCLEATEPHKIDTWGLSLKSEMASPPDVEQACETSVRTWSPVSAVNAQTVPPACPEPQGCYLELHFRYPLVPDSLTIWVTFVSNEWNASGAVHDIKLLTVGGNVFSLGPQNVFCDIPLTISLSVLEEVSGIQVYTLDEHMEIDAAMLTSAPQSPLCAECKPVQYKLIRDPPFQKESSVIVTDLSRRYID
;
A
#
# COMPACT_ATOMS: atom_id res chain seq x y z
N PRO A 1 25.49 3.74 -4.19
CA PRO A 1 25.63 3.45 -2.73
C PRO A 1 25.75 4.76 -1.96
N SER A 2 25.19 4.81 -0.75
CA SER A 2 25.22 5.96 0.16
C SER A 2 26.09 5.62 1.36
N ILE A 3 27.11 6.44 1.66
CA ILE A 3 28.10 6.14 2.70
C ILE A 3 27.80 6.98 3.95
N TYR A 4 27.58 6.29 5.08
CA TYR A 4 27.34 6.94 6.36
C TYR A 4 28.65 7.51 6.91
N ILE A 5 29.68 6.67 6.93
CA ILE A 5 30.98 6.99 7.48
C ILE A 5 32.07 6.09 6.87
N GLY A 6 33.28 6.64 6.72
CA GLY A 6 34.43 5.92 6.20
C GLY A 6 35.76 6.44 6.72
N LEU A 7 36.70 5.53 6.99
CA LEU A 7 38.07 5.82 7.39
C LEU A 7 39.02 5.45 6.25
N TYR A 8 39.66 6.45 5.64
CA TYR A 8 40.47 6.29 4.44
C TYR A 8 41.95 6.54 4.70
N ASP A 9 42.82 5.80 4.02
CA ASP A 9 44.26 6.07 3.93
C ASP A 9 44.53 7.28 3.01
N LYS A 10 45.18 8.33 3.55
CA LYS A 10 45.59 9.52 2.78
C LYS A 10 47.02 9.43 2.20
N CYS A 11 47.84 8.48 2.65
CA CYS A 11 49.22 8.29 2.17
C CYS A 11 49.27 7.52 0.84
N SER A 12 48.23 6.76 0.51
CA SER A 12 48.12 6.02 -0.77
C SER A 12 47.59 6.92 -1.89
N TYR A 13 48.49 7.47 -2.70
CA TYR A 13 48.12 8.25 -3.90
C TYR A 13 47.53 7.40 -5.04
N ALA A 14 47.83 6.09 -5.07
CA ALA A 14 47.43 5.20 -6.17
C ALA A 14 46.04 4.56 -5.98
N SER A 15 45.60 4.34 -4.73
CA SER A 15 44.25 3.84 -4.46
C SER A 15 43.72 4.34 -3.11
N ARG A 16 42.52 4.94 -3.12
CA ARG A 16 41.78 5.38 -1.92
C ARG A 16 40.89 4.28 -1.32
N ASP A 17 41.14 3.03 -1.70
CA ASP A 17 40.34 1.86 -1.32
C ASP A 17 40.83 1.16 -0.05
N ARG A 18 41.91 1.66 0.58
CA ARG A 18 42.46 1.19 1.86
C ARG A 18 41.74 1.80 3.05
N GLY A 19 41.41 0.97 4.03
CA GLY A 19 40.66 1.36 5.22
C GLY A 19 39.29 0.67 5.27
N TRP A 20 38.26 1.40 5.65
CA TRP A 20 36.90 0.86 5.78
C TRP A 20 35.79 1.88 5.53
N ILE A 21 34.64 1.39 5.08
CA ILE A 21 33.41 2.18 4.83
C ILE A 21 32.16 1.41 5.26
N VAL A 22 31.15 2.14 5.73
CA VAL A 22 29.84 1.60 6.14
C VAL A 22 28.73 2.46 5.51
N GLY A 23 27.66 1.82 5.05
CA GLY A 23 26.50 2.53 4.48
C GLY A 23 25.44 1.59 3.91
N ILE A 24 24.67 2.09 2.94
CA ILE A 24 23.65 1.34 2.18
C ILE A 24 24.10 1.21 0.72
N GLN A 25 23.88 0.05 0.12
CA GLN A 25 24.00 -0.14 -1.33
C GLN A 25 22.83 -0.98 -1.85
N ALA A 26 22.45 -0.74 -3.10
CA ALA A 26 21.56 -1.67 -3.81
C ALA A 26 22.33 -2.97 -4.12
N VAL A 27 21.68 -4.10 -3.94
CA VAL A 27 22.20 -5.44 -4.21
C VAL A 27 21.25 -6.11 -5.19
N SER A 28 21.78 -6.64 -6.30
CA SER A 28 20.97 -7.44 -7.22
C SER A 28 20.90 -8.88 -6.71
N ASP A 29 19.68 -9.38 -6.51
CA ASP A 29 19.41 -10.80 -6.31
C ASP A 29 18.31 -11.20 -7.29
N GLN A 30 18.58 -12.21 -8.12
CA GLN A 30 17.68 -12.75 -9.15
C GLN A 30 17.10 -11.74 -10.18
N GLY A 31 17.64 -10.52 -10.26
CA GLY A 31 17.23 -9.46 -11.20
C GLY A 31 16.61 -8.25 -10.52
N TYR A 32 16.10 -8.40 -9.29
CA TYR A 32 15.58 -7.31 -8.48
C TYR A 32 16.71 -6.64 -7.69
N MET A 33 16.62 -5.34 -7.48
CA MET A 33 17.61 -4.53 -6.76
C MET A 33 17.00 -4.04 -5.44
N ASP A 34 17.44 -4.59 -4.30
CA ASP A 34 17.01 -4.13 -2.98
C ASP A 34 18.14 -3.40 -2.23
N ALA A 35 17.79 -2.41 -1.41
CA ALA A 35 18.79 -1.70 -0.64
C ALA A 35 19.15 -2.46 0.65
N ARG A 36 20.44 -2.71 0.87
CA ARG A 36 20.94 -3.40 2.08
C ARG A 36 22.11 -2.66 2.72
N PHE A 37 22.23 -2.80 4.03
CA PHE A 37 23.43 -2.36 4.76
C PHE A 37 24.67 -3.10 4.25
N PHE A 38 25.79 -2.41 4.13
CA PHE A 38 27.07 -3.00 3.77
C PHE A 38 28.23 -2.47 4.61
N PHE A 39 29.24 -3.33 4.76
CA PHE A 39 30.52 -3.02 5.38
C PHE A 39 31.64 -3.48 4.45
N SER A 40 32.43 -2.52 3.94
CA SER A 40 33.62 -2.83 3.12
C SER A 40 34.90 -2.54 3.87
N LEU A 41 35.88 -3.43 3.70
CA LEU A 41 37.15 -3.44 4.41
C LEU A 41 38.29 -3.81 3.46
N LYS A 42 39.42 -3.09 3.55
CA LYS A 42 40.68 -3.47 2.90
C LYS A 42 41.85 -3.22 3.85
N THR A 43 42.51 -4.29 4.27
CA THR A 43 43.72 -4.22 5.11
C THR A 43 44.95 -3.81 4.29
N ASP A 44 46.02 -3.39 4.97
CA ASP A 44 47.23 -2.84 4.33
C ASP A 44 47.89 -3.80 3.32
N ARG A 45 47.72 -5.11 3.53
CA ARG A 45 48.26 -6.19 2.70
C ARG A 45 47.24 -6.87 1.77
N ALA A 46 45.95 -6.51 1.84
CA ALA A 46 44.93 -7.13 1.02
C ALA A 46 44.99 -6.60 -0.43
N TYR A 47 44.96 -7.53 -1.40
CA TYR A 47 44.93 -7.19 -2.82
C TYR A 47 43.58 -6.61 -3.25
N LYS A 48 42.47 -7.20 -2.75
CA LYS A 48 41.09 -6.77 -3.00
C LYS A 48 40.44 -6.19 -1.74
N VAL A 49 39.45 -5.33 -1.94
CA VAL A 49 38.45 -4.99 -0.92
C VAL A 49 37.55 -6.20 -0.69
N THR A 50 37.15 -6.46 0.54
CA THR A 50 36.04 -7.38 0.86
C THR A 50 34.85 -6.55 1.33
N THR A 51 33.68 -6.82 0.77
CA THR A 51 32.41 -6.24 1.21
C THR A 51 31.54 -7.36 1.77
N ILE A 52 30.94 -7.14 2.93
CA ILE A 52 29.83 -7.97 3.43
C ILE A 52 28.54 -7.14 3.43
N THR A 53 27.44 -7.76 3.03
CA THR A 53 26.10 -7.17 3.01
C THR A 53 25.22 -7.83 4.06
N ALA A 54 24.20 -7.11 4.54
CA ALA A 54 23.15 -7.71 5.36
C ALA A 54 22.32 -8.68 4.49
N HIS A 55 21.75 -9.70 5.12
CA HIS A 55 20.71 -10.51 4.49
C HIS A 55 19.34 -9.81 4.56
N GLN A 56 19.14 -8.94 5.54
CA GLN A 56 17.93 -8.13 5.73
C GLN A 56 17.93 -6.90 4.82
N ARG A 57 16.75 -6.53 4.33
CA ARG A 57 16.50 -5.29 3.60
C ARG A 57 16.64 -4.07 4.51
N TYR A 58 16.91 -2.91 3.93
CA TYR A 58 16.94 -1.63 4.64
C TYR A 58 15.53 -1.06 4.81
N SER A 59 15.08 -0.90 6.05
CA SER A 59 13.86 -0.17 6.36
C SER A 59 14.09 1.34 6.39
N SER A 60 13.26 2.11 5.71
CA SER A 60 13.25 3.57 5.80
C SER A 60 12.44 4.06 7.00
N ASN A 61 12.68 5.31 7.44
CA ASN A 61 11.97 5.99 8.55
C ASN A 61 12.03 5.30 9.93
N GLN A 62 12.84 4.26 10.12
CA GLN A 62 13.16 3.65 11.41
C GLN A 62 14.57 4.01 11.87
N TRP A 63 14.80 4.09 13.18
CA TRP A 63 16.15 4.18 13.76
C TRP A 63 16.78 2.80 13.83
N THR A 64 18.00 2.64 13.31
CA THR A 64 18.74 1.37 13.30
C THR A 64 20.12 1.54 13.94
N HIS A 65 20.43 0.72 14.94
CA HIS A 65 21.75 0.66 15.55
C HIS A 65 22.67 -0.29 14.76
N LEU A 66 23.27 0.26 13.70
CA LEU A 66 24.27 -0.44 12.89
C LEU A 66 25.65 -0.49 13.59
N SER A 67 26.24 -1.67 13.69
CA SER A 67 27.57 -1.87 14.28
C SER A 67 28.44 -2.78 13.43
N VAL A 68 29.73 -2.47 13.35
CA VAL A 68 30.73 -3.26 12.62
C VAL A 68 31.97 -3.52 13.48
N THR A 69 32.57 -4.69 13.35
CA THR A 69 33.79 -5.05 14.08
C THR A 69 34.80 -5.74 13.18
N TYR A 70 36.09 -5.59 13.53
CA TYR A 70 37.19 -6.29 12.87
C TYR A 70 38.30 -6.60 13.88
N ASP A 71 38.61 -7.89 14.08
CA ASP A 71 39.53 -8.39 15.12
C ASP A 71 40.93 -8.79 14.57
N ARG A 72 41.25 -8.36 13.34
CA ARG A 72 42.42 -8.79 12.51
C ARG A 72 42.29 -10.15 11.83
N ARG A 73 41.18 -10.88 12.00
CA ARG A 73 40.88 -12.17 11.35
C ARG A 73 39.48 -12.27 10.77
N GLN A 74 38.51 -11.67 11.44
CA GLN A 74 37.09 -11.69 11.08
C GLN A 74 36.57 -10.26 11.01
N MET A 75 35.82 -9.95 9.96
CA MET A 75 34.97 -8.76 9.88
C MET A 75 33.51 -9.18 10.10
N LYS A 76 32.78 -8.45 10.94
CA LYS A 76 31.39 -8.76 11.32
C LYS A 76 30.53 -7.50 11.27
N MET A 77 29.25 -7.68 10.94
CA MET A 77 28.24 -6.62 10.91
C MET A 77 27.02 -7.05 11.73
N TYR A 78 26.46 -6.08 12.44
CA TYR A 78 25.35 -6.23 13.36
C TYR A 78 24.30 -5.15 13.12
N VAL A 79 23.03 -5.53 13.10
CA VAL A 79 21.86 -4.65 12.98
C VAL A 79 21.05 -4.86 14.26
N ASP A 80 20.78 -3.79 15.01
CA ASP A 80 20.05 -3.78 16.29
C ASP A 80 20.55 -4.83 17.30
N GLY A 81 21.86 -5.09 17.24
CA GLY A 81 22.56 -6.04 18.08
C GLY A 81 22.52 -7.50 17.61
N ALA A 82 21.77 -7.85 16.55
CA ALA A 82 21.82 -9.17 15.90
C ALA A 82 22.97 -9.24 14.87
N GLN A 83 23.72 -10.34 14.83
CA GLN A 83 24.81 -10.51 13.86
C GLN A 83 24.25 -10.90 12.48
N VAL A 84 24.29 -9.99 11.50
CA VAL A 84 23.69 -10.20 10.18
C VAL A 84 24.66 -10.70 9.10
N ALA A 85 25.97 -10.49 9.29
CA ALA A 85 27.00 -10.92 8.33
C ALA A 85 28.39 -11.12 8.98
N VAL A 86 29.21 -12.00 8.39
CA VAL A 86 30.60 -12.28 8.78
C VAL A 86 31.46 -12.67 7.58
N SER A 87 32.73 -12.27 7.55
CA SER A 87 33.73 -12.76 6.59
C SER A 87 35.12 -12.88 7.22
N ASN A 88 35.91 -13.82 6.69
CA ASN A 88 37.30 -14.09 7.08
C ASN A 88 38.31 -13.76 5.95
N GLU A 89 37.88 -13.11 4.86
CA GLU A 89 38.77 -12.82 3.72
C GLU A 89 39.86 -11.79 4.03
N GLN A 90 39.58 -10.86 4.95
CA GLN A 90 40.50 -9.80 5.36
C GLN A 90 41.28 -10.23 6.59
N SER A 91 42.60 -10.05 6.57
CA SER A 91 43.47 -10.39 7.69
C SER A 91 44.59 -9.38 7.90
N GLY A 92 45.11 -9.33 9.13
CA GLY A 92 46.18 -8.43 9.54
C GLY A 92 45.73 -7.01 9.87
N ASP A 93 46.71 -6.10 10.00
CA ASP A 93 46.46 -4.71 10.39
C ASP A 93 45.85 -3.88 9.26
N LEU A 94 44.89 -3.01 9.62
CA LEU A 94 44.23 -2.10 8.66
C LEU A 94 45.19 -1.11 8.00
N PHE A 95 46.23 -0.70 8.73
CA PHE A 95 47.20 0.28 8.29
C PHE A 95 48.58 -0.15 8.78
N SER A 96 49.58 -0.17 7.89
CA SER A 96 50.98 -0.36 8.28
C SER A 96 51.48 0.74 9.20
N THR A 97 52.65 0.53 9.82
CA THR A 97 53.30 1.52 10.69
C THR A 97 53.55 2.87 10.01
N LEU A 98 53.73 2.89 8.68
CA LEU A 98 53.84 4.11 7.88
C LEU A 98 52.47 4.78 7.68
N THR A 99 51.49 4.06 7.12
CA THR A 99 50.16 4.63 6.80
C THR A 99 49.32 4.90 8.06
N ARG A 100 49.73 4.40 9.24
CA ARG A 100 49.03 4.66 10.51
C ARG A 100 48.88 6.16 10.83
N LYS A 101 49.81 7.00 10.37
CA LYS A 101 49.77 8.48 10.57
C LYS A 101 48.92 9.24 9.54
N CYS A 102 48.53 8.61 8.44
CA CYS A 102 47.84 9.21 7.29
C CYS A 102 46.38 8.75 7.20
N LYS A 103 45.48 9.35 7.98
CA LYS A 103 44.04 8.99 7.94
C LYS A 103 43.15 10.19 7.73
N ILE A 104 42.00 9.96 7.12
CA ILE A 104 40.85 10.84 7.21
C ILE A 104 39.61 10.01 7.55
N LEU A 105 38.87 10.45 8.57
CA LEU A 105 37.51 9.98 8.84
C LEU A 105 36.57 10.95 8.13
N MET A 106 35.63 10.43 7.33
CA MET A 106 34.60 11.22 6.65
C MET A 106 33.23 10.71 7.06
N LEU A 107 32.31 11.63 7.30
CA LEU A 107 30.92 11.39 7.72
C LEU A 107 29.98 11.98 6.66
N GLY A 108 28.81 11.37 6.45
CA GLY A 108 27.77 11.85 5.52
C GLY A 108 28.10 11.63 4.04
N GLY A 109 29.21 10.98 3.70
CA GLY A 109 29.55 10.59 2.34
C GLY A 109 31.05 10.45 2.09
N ASN A 110 31.42 10.34 0.81
CA ASN A 110 32.81 10.27 0.35
C ASN A 110 33.13 11.34 -0.72
N THR A 111 34.40 11.42 -1.12
CA THR A 111 34.86 12.34 -2.18
C THR A 111 34.31 12.05 -3.58
N SER A 112 33.66 10.90 -3.79
CA SER A 112 33.18 10.43 -5.11
C SER A 112 31.70 10.70 -5.38
N GLY A 113 31.00 11.39 -4.48
CA GLY A 113 29.58 11.72 -4.65
C GLY A 113 28.60 10.83 -3.87
N ASN A 114 29.07 9.79 -3.18
CA ASN A 114 28.23 8.84 -2.42
C ASN A 114 27.73 9.43 -1.10
N ASN A 115 26.94 10.51 -1.17
CA ASN A 115 26.38 11.22 -0.03
C ASN A 115 25.31 10.37 0.68
N TYR A 116 25.15 10.56 1.98
CA TYR A 116 24.03 9.99 2.75
C TYR A 116 22.96 11.06 2.96
N ARG A 117 21.69 10.69 2.70
CA ARG A 117 20.50 11.50 2.99
C ARG A 117 19.71 10.80 4.11
N GLY A 118 19.84 11.30 5.32
CA GLY A 118 19.19 10.77 6.51
C GLY A 118 19.73 11.41 7.78
N TYR A 119 19.28 10.91 8.94
CA TYR A 119 19.69 11.41 10.25
C TYR A 119 20.74 10.48 10.89
N LEU A 120 21.60 11.05 11.75
CA LEU A 120 22.53 10.31 12.59
C LEU A 120 22.47 10.93 13.99
N GLU A 121 22.18 10.13 15.01
CA GLU A 121 22.09 10.61 16.40
C GLU A 121 23.45 10.55 17.11
N HIS A 122 24.11 9.39 17.08
CA HIS A 122 25.40 9.21 17.74
C HIS A 122 26.37 8.34 16.95
N PHE A 123 27.67 8.53 17.17
CA PHE A 123 28.74 7.70 16.62
C PHE A 123 29.75 7.30 17.71
N ASN A 124 30.12 6.01 17.71
CA ASN A 124 31.10 5.44 18.62
C ASN A 124 32.21 4.75 17.81
N LEU A 125 33.48 5.09 18.08
CA LEU A 125 34.64 4.38 17.54
C LEU A 125 35.44 3.74 18.66
N TRP A 126 35.70 2.43 18.56
CA TRP A 126 36.44 1.66 19.55
C TRP A 126 37.84 1.29 19.07
N SER A 127 38.78 1.15 20.02
CA SER A 127 40.16 0.70 19.75
C SER A 127 40.29 -0.82 19.62
N GLN A 128 39.25 -1.57 19.99
CA GLN A 128 39.17 -3.03 19.99
C GLN A 128 37.82 -3.49 19.41
N ALA A 129 37.77 -4.70 18.87
CA ALA A 129 36.52 -5.30 18.40
C ALA A 129 35.61 -5.63 19.60
N ARG A 130 34.39 -5.08 19.60
CA ARG A 130 33.36 -5.37 20.62
C ARG A 130 32.84 -6.81 20.47
N THR A 131 32.49 -7.45 21.57
CA THR A 131 31.83 -8.77 21.57
C THR A 131 30.31 -8.65 21.38
N GLN A 132 29.63 -9.75 21.03
CA GLN A 132 28.17 -9.81 20.88
C GLN A 132 27.42 -9.24 22.10
N ARG A 133 27.82 -9.63 23.32
CA ARG A 133 27.18 -9.18 24.56
C ARG A 133 27.38 -7.68 24.80
N GLU A 134 28.55 -7.17 24.47
CA GLU A 134 28.87 -5.76 24.57
C GLU A 134 28.07 -4.93 23.56
N ILE A 135 27.89 -5.41 22.32
CA ILE A 135 27.06 -4.72 21.33
C ILE A 135 25.59 -4.67 21.80
N GLN A 136 25.07 -5.75 22.37
CA GLN A 136 23.72 -5.78 22.96
C GLN A 136 23.55 -4.81 24.15
N GLN A 137 24.62 -4.58 24.94
CA GLN A 137 24.62 -3.55 25.98
C GLN A 137 24.75 -2.13 25.41
N ASP A 138 25.54 -1.97 24.34
CA ASP A 138 25.75 -0.69 23.64
C ASP A 138 24.44 -0.20 22.99
N VAL A 139 23.60 -1.11 22.47
CA VAL A 139 22.22 -0.81 22.00
C VAL A 139 21.34 -0.29 23.15
N ARG A 140 21.28 -1.03 24.27
CA ARG A 140 20.31 -0.79 25.37
C ARG A 140 20.61 0.42 26.25
N HIS A 141 21.87 0.82 26.40
CA HIS A 141 22.28 1.81 27.41
C HIS A 141 22.93 3.06 26.78
N GLN A 142 22.17 3.79 25.96
CA GLN A 142 22.63 5.02 25.32
C GLN A 142 22.73 6.19 26.32
N SER A 143 21.80 6.31 27.26
CA SER A 143 21.71 7.43 28.21
C SER A 143 22.75 7.44 29.33
N TYR A 144 23.35 6.29 29.68
CA TYR A 144 24.19 6.14 30.88
C TYR A 144 25.68 6.53 30.68
N ARG A 145 26.11 6.90 29.47
CA ARG A 145 27.53 7.11 29.14
C ARG A 145 28.13 8.45 29.58
N LYS A 146 27.35 9.38 30.12
CA LYS A 146 27.84 10.70 30.58
C LYS A 146 28.80 10.65 31.79
N THR A 147 28.95 9.51 32.47
CA THR A 147 29.63 9.45 33.79
C THR A 147 30.82 8.49 33.91
N ASN A 148 31.04 7.55 32.97
CA ASN A 148 32.12 6.55 33.08
C ASN A 148 33.11 6.63 31.91
N HIS A 149 34.38 6.95 32.20
CA HIS A 149 35.47 6.87 31.21
C HIS A 149 35.75 5.41 30.82
N LEU A 150 35.31 5.01 29.64
CA LEU A 150 35.60 3.69 29.05
C LEU A 150 36.94 3.75 28.29
N PRO A 151 38.04 3.16 28.79
CA PRO A 151 39.40 3.39 28.26
C PRO A 151 39.65 2.83 26.85
N GLN A 152 38.70 2.09 26.28
CA GLN A 152 38.79 1.55 24.92
C GLN A 152 38.09 2.42 23.86
N LEU A 153 37.29 3.41 24.29
CA LEU A 153 36.53 4.30 23.41
C LEU A 153 37.46 5.39 22.86
N VAL A 154 37.59 5.45 21.53
CA VAL A 154 38.49 6.37 20.82
C VAL A 154 37.79 7.68 20.47
N LEU A 155 36.53 7.58 20.05
CA LEU A 155 35.69 8.73 19.72
C LEU A 155 34.25 8.45 20.12
N TYR A 156 33.60 9.44 20.72
CA TYR A 156 32.17 9.52 20.94
C TYR A 156 31.70 10.87 20.40
N GLU A 157 30.72 10.84 19.51
CA GLU A 157 30.11 12.02 18.91
C GLU A 157 28.60 11.93 19.07
N ASN A 158 27.99 13.01 19.55
CA ASN A 158 26.54 13.24 19.60
C ASN A 158 26.13 14.44 18.74
N PHE A 159 27.05 14.93 17.89
CA PHE A 159 26.88 16.00 16.90
C PHE A 159 26.47 17.40 17.39
N ASP A 160 26.15 17.60 18.69
CA ASP A 160 25.92 18.91 19.33
C ASP A 160 26.96 19.99 18.95
N ARG A 161 28.20 19.55 18.71
CA ARG A 161 29.37 20.40 18.51
C ARG A 161 30.06 20.20 17.15
N VAL A 162 29.31 19.72 16.14
CA VAL A 162 29.83 19.34 14.81
C VAL A 162 30.76 20.40 14.19
N GLN A 163 30.39 21.69 14.29
CA GLN A 163 31.16 22.83 13.74
C GLN A 163 32.53 23.04 14.39
N THR A 164 32.80 22.43 15.54
CA THR A 164 34.07 22.56 16.28
C THR A 164 34.94 21.31 16.27
N LEU A 165 34.40 20.17 15.87
CA LEU A 165 35.08 18.87 15.85
C LEU A 165 35.30 18.32 14.43
N TRP A 166 34.49 18.77 13.47
CA TRP A 166 34.53 18.33 12.08
C TRP A 166 34.88 19.48 11.12
N LEU A 167 35.27 19.13 9.90
CA LEU A 167 35.55 20.07 8.81
C LEU A 167 34.75 19.68 7.56
N THR A 168 34.22 20.66 6.86
CA THR A 168 33.40 20.46 5.65
C THR A 168 34.24 19.96 4.47
N GLY A 169 33.85 18.82 3.87
CA GLY A 169 34.66 18.16 2.84
C GLY A 169 34.36 18.52 1.38
N LYS A 170 33.22 19.16 1.10
CA LYS A 170 32.77 19.54 -0.26
C LYS A 170 32.24 20.97 -0.29
N ASP A 171 31.01 21.16 0.19
CA ASP A 171 30.16 22.31 -0.19
C ASP A 171 30.21 23.47 0.83
N GLY A 172 31.17 23.45 1.77
CA GLY A 172 31.35 24.47 2.80
C GLY A 172 30.25 24.51 3.88
N THR A 173 29.22 23.66 3.79
CA THR A 173 28.10 23.59 4.72
C THR A 173 28.23 22.41 5.69
N TYR A 174 27.75 22.60 6.92
CA TYR A 174 27.59 21.53 7.91
C TYR A 174 26.16 20.95 7.84
N PRO A 175 25.97 19.67 8.23
CA PRO A 175 24.63 19.12 8.45
C PRO A 175 23.81 19.98 9.42
N LYS A 176 22.50 20.10 9.16
CA LYS A 176 21.57 20.77 10.10
C LYS A 176 21.39 19.90 11.33
N ILE A 177 21.61 20.44 12.52
CA ILE A 177 21.20 19.82 13.78
C ILE A 177 19.71 20.06 13.96
N LYS A 178 18.89 19.00 13.99
CA LYS A 178 17.48 19.05 14.40
C LYS A 178 17.36 18.48 15.82
N LEU A 179 16.55 19.13 16.66
CA LEU A 179 16.09 18.55 17.92
C LEU A 179 15.08 17.45 17.59
N SER A 180 15.40 16.20 17.93
CA SER A 180 14.47 15.09 17.80
C SER A 180 13.49 15.08 18.97
N TYR A 181 12.28 15.57 18.73
CA TYR A 181 11.17 15.41 19.68
C TYR A 181 10.60 14.00 19.54
N GLY A 182 11.34 13.00 20.06
CA GLY A 182 10.96 11.59 19.99
C GLY A 182 12.09 10.58 19.76
N SER A 183 13.37 10.89 20.05
CA SER A 183 14.45 9.88 19.99
C SER A 183 14.64 9.04 21.26
N GLU A 184 13.55 8.79 21.99
CA GLU A 184 13.55 7.57 22.80
C GLU A 184 13.26 6.39 21.88
N TRP A 185 13.86 5.22 22.19
CA TRP A 185 13.63 3.98 21.47
C TRP A 185 12.21 3.50 21.74
N HIS A 186 11.24 4.11 21.07
CA HIS A 186 9.89 3.60 20.95
C HIS A 186 9.97 2.18 20.43
N LEU A 187 9.16 1.28 21.01
CA LEU A 187 8.85 -0.02 20.42
C LEU A 187 8.71 0.12 18.91
N ASP A 188 9.31 -0.80 18.14
CA ASP A 188 9.11 -0.84 16.70
C ASP A 188 7.61 -0.85 16.42
N SER A 189 7.09 0.28 15.93
CA SER A 189 5.67 0.54 15.83
C SER A 189 5.01 -0.20 14.67
N SER A 190 5.82 -0.95 13.91
CA SER A 190 5.45 -1.78 12.78
C SER A 190 4.91 -3.13 13.25
N LEU A 191 3.58 -3.21 13.47
CA LEU A 191 2.87 -4.49 13.42
C LEU A 191 2.78 -4.95 11.96
N ALA A 192 3.89 -5.49 11.45
CA ALA A 192 3.95 -6.01 10.09
C ALA A 192 3.02 -7.22 9.91
N PRO A 193 2.30 -7.33 8.78
CA PRO A 193 1.62 -8.58 8.41
C PRO A 193 2.63 -9.71 8.15
N PRO A 194 2.19 -10.99 8.17
CA PRO A 194 2.94 -12.09 7.57
C PRO A 194 3.09 -11.86 6.05
N PRO A 195 4.01 -12.54 5.35
CA PRO A 195 4.25 -12.29 3.91
C PRO A 195 3.04 -12.50 3.00
N CYS A 196 2.04 -13.29 3.42
CA CYS A 196 0.78 -13.51 2.71
C CYS A 196 -0.35 -12.54 3.13
N GLY A 197 -0.10 -11.65 4.10
CA GLY A 197 -1.06 -10.66 4.60
C GLY A 197 -0.80 -9.25 4.06
N HIS A 198 -1.85 -8.42 4.01
CA HIS A 198 -1.81 -7.08 3.43
C HIS A 198 -1.77 -5.98 4.50
N THR A 199 -2.39 -6.19 5.67
CA THR A 199 -2.54 -5.14 6.70
C THR A 199 -2.23 -5.61 8.12
N THR A 200 -2.18 -4.67 9.07
CA THR A 200 -2.10 -4.96 10.51
C THR A 200 -3.21 -5.90 11.01
N CYS A 201 -4.36 -5.99 10.34
CA CYS A 201 -5.41 -6.96 10.64
C CYS A 201 -5.13 -8.39 10.15
N ASP A 202 -3.98 -8.63 9.52
CA ASP A 202 -3.48 -9.95 9.16
C ASP A 202 -2.31 -10.39 10.06
N ASN A 203 -1.83 -9.52 10.96
CA ASN A 203 -0.80 -9.87 11.93
C ASN A 203 -1.32 -10.89 12.97
N VAL A 204 -0.51 -11.93 13.19
CA VAL A 204 -0.82 -13.08 14.06
C VAL A 204 -1.18 -12.66 15.49
N GLU A 205 -0.42 -11.74 16.11
CA GLU A 205 -0.69 -11.31 17.49
C GLU A 205 -1.99 -10.50 17.57
N VAL A 206 -2.22 -9.62 16.59
CA VAL A 206 -3.44 -8.80 16.50
C VAL A 206 -4.68 -9.68 16.42
N ILE A 207 -4.74 -10.62 15.48
CA ILE A 207 -5.90 -11.50 15.31
C ILE A 207 -6.06 -12.50 16.45
N THR A 208 -4.96 -12.98 17.02
CA THR A 208 -4.98 -13.77 18.27
C THR A 208 -5.65 -12.98 19.42
N ASN A 209 -5.37 -11.68 19.54
CA ASN A 209 -6.00 -10.82 20.54
C ASN A 209 -7.49 -10.54 20.24
N TYR A 210 -7.90 -10.30 18.98
CA TYR A 210 -9.32 -10.21 18.62
C TYR A 210 -10.09 -11.50 18.92
N ASN A 211 -9.45 -12.66 18.73
CA ASN A 211 -10.01 -13.96 19.09
C ASN A 211 -10.20 -14.10 20.61
N HIS A 212 -9.16 -13.89 21.41
CA HIS A 212 -9.22 -14.10 22.86
C HIS A 212 -10.00 -13.03 23.61
N LEU A 213 -9.94 -11.76 23.19
CA LEU A 213 -10.52 -10.62 23.89
C LEU A 213 -11.91 -10.28 23.34
N SER A 214 -12.95 -10.78 24.01
CA SER A 214 -14.36 -10.47 23.67
C SER A 214 -14.70 -8.97 23.69
N SER A 215 -13.87 -8.14 24.33
CA SER A 215 -13.95 -6.68 24.28
C SER A 215 -13.72 -6.10 22.88
N PHE A 216 -12.94 -6.76 22.01
CA PHE A 216 -12.67 -6.29 20.65
C PHE A 216 -13.77 -6.75 19.66
N ARG A 217 -14.51 -7.80 20.03
CA ARG A 217 -15.68 -8.35 19.31
C ARG A 217 -17.02 -7.92 19.93
N GLN A 218 -17.07 -6.69 20.47
CA GLN A 218 -18.31 -6.05 20.91
C GLN A 218 -19.27 -5.81 19.74
N LYS A 219 -20.55 -5.58 20.04
CA LYS A 219 -21.58 -5.36 19.02
C LYS A 219 -21.29 -4.13 18.16
N LYS A 220 -21.18 -4.33 16.85
CA LYS A 220 -20.98 -3.29 15.83
C LYS A 220 -22.25 -3.14 14.98
N VAL A 221 -22.58 -1.90 14.65
CA VAL A 221 -23.68 -1.55 13.73
C VAL A 221 -23.02 -0.88 12.54
N VAL A 222 -23.21 -1.41 11.34
CA VAL A 222 -22.49 -1.02 10.12
C VAL A 222 -23.52 -0.57 9.08
N ARG A 223 -23.30 0.59 8.48
CA ARG A 223 -24.20 1.15 7.47
C ARG A 223 -23.87 0.65 6.08
N TYR A 224 -24.91 0.23 5.36
CA TYR A 224 -24.82 -0.05 3.93
C TYR A 224 -25.98 0.60 3.18
N ARG A 225 -25.75 0.89 1.91
CA ARG A 225 -26.69 1.57 1.01
C ARG A 225 -26.90 0.73 -0.24
N VAL A 226 -28.15 0.42 -0.54
CA VAL A 226 -28.55 -0.23 -1.80
C VAL A 226 -28.89 0.86 -2.82
N ILE A 227 -28.22 0.83 -3.98
CA ILE A 227 -28.47 1.76 -5.08
C ILE A 227 -29.47 1.11 -6.04
N ASN A 228 -30.73 1.57 -6.01
CA ASN A 228 -31.79 1.03 -6.87
C ASN A 228 -32.11 2.01 -8.01
N ILE A 229 -31.91 1.60 -9.25
CA ILE A 229 -32.14 2.45 -10.42
C ILE A 229 -33.54 2.16 -10.98
N TYR A 230 -34.30 3.22 -11.25
CA TYR A 230 -35.65 3.20 -11.81
C TYR A 230 -35.68 3.93 -13.15
N ASP A 231 -36.75 3.72 -13.93
CA ASP A 231 -37.09 4.66 -15.01
C ASP A 231 -37.52 6.04 -14.43
N ASP A 232 -37.60 7.07 -15.27
CA ASP A 232 -37.91 8.44 -14.82
C ASP A 232 -39.33 8.57 -14.22
N GLU A 233 -40.23 7.67 -14.62
CA GLU A 233 -41.58 7.54 -14.07
C GLU A 233 -41.62 6.74 -12.75
N HIS A 234 -40.46 6.36 -12.21
CA HIS A 234 -40.28 5.57 -10.99
C HIS A 234 -40.97 4.18 -11.06
N ARG A 235 -40.89 3.55 -12.23
CA ARG A 235 -41.25 2.15 -12.47
C ARG A 235 -39.99 1.36 -12.82
N ARG A 236 -40.14 0.03 -12.95
CA ARG A 236 -39.06 -0.91 -13.28
C ARG A 236 -37.78 -0.66 -12.44
N PRO A 237 -37.78 -0.94 -11.12
CA PRO A 237 -36.55 -0.95 -10.35
C PRO A 237 -35.51 -1.93 -10.92
N THR A 238 -34.25 -1.82 -10.49
CA THR A 238 -33.23 -2.84 -10.74
C THR A 238 -33.50 -4.09 -9.91
N VAL A 239 -33.80 -3.92 -8.62
CA VAL A 239 -34.23 -4.98 -7.70
C VAL A 239 -35.51 -4.61 -6.96
N THR A 240 -36.39 -5.57 -6.71
CA THR A 240 -37.68 -5.33 -6.04
C THR A 240 -37.50 -5.05 -4.54
N GLN A 241 -38.44 -4.32 -3.94
CA GLN A 241 -38.42 -4.08 -2.48
C GLN A 241 -38.41 -5.40 -1.68
N LEU A 242 -39.12 -6.43 -2.17
CA LEU A 242 -39.14 -7.74 -1.53
C LEU A 242 -37.74 -8.40 -1.49
N GLN A 243 -36.94 -8.26 -2.56
CA GLN A 243 -35.56 -8.73 -2.57
C GLN A 243 -34.71 -7.97 -1.54
N ILE A 244 -34.84 -6.64 -1.49
CA ILE A 244 -34.12 -5.79 -0.52
C ILE A 244 -34.45 -6.20 0.92
N ASP A 245 -35.74 -6.32 1.25
CA ASP A 245 -36.20 -6.67 2.59
C ASP A 245 -35.77 -8.09 2.99
N LEU A 246 -35.87 -9.06 2.07
CA LEU A 246 -35.47 -10.44 2.30
C LEU A 246 -33.96 -10.58 2.51
N GLN A 247 -33.16 -9.91 1.67
CA GLN A 247 -31.70 -9.89 1.81
C GLN A 247 -31.30 -9.23 3.14
N HIS A 248 -31.87 -8.07 3.48
CA HIS A 248 -31.58 -7.36 4.72
C HIS A 248 -31.87 -8.19 5.97
N TYR A 249 -33.02 -8.88 5.99
CA TYR A 249 -33.37 -9.81 7.07
C TYR A 249 -32.35 -10.94 7.20
N TYR A 250 -31.95 -11.53 6.07
CA TYR A 250 -31.05 -12.67 6.05
C TYR A 250 -29.61 -12.30 6.44
N LEU A 251 -29.10 -11.14 5.98
CA LEU A 251 -27.82 -10.57 6.42
C LEU A 251 -27.77 -10.42 7.95
N ASN A 252 -28.77 -9.79 8.55
CA ASN A 252 -28.82 -9.59 10.00
C ASN A 252 -29.04 -10.90 10.78
N LYS A 253 -29.68 -11.91 10.18
CA LYS A 253 -29.79 -13.27 10.75
C LYS A 253 -28.43 -13.98 10.79
N VAL A 254 -27.57 -13.80 9.78
CA VAL A 254 -26.25 -14.44 9.71
C VAL A 254 -25.21 -13.66 10.52
N PHE A 255 -24.95 -12.40 10.17
CA PHE A 255 -23.94 -11.58 10.85
C PHE A 255 -24.28 -11.31 12.32
N GLY A 256 -25.57 -11.30 12.68
CA GLY A 256 -26.03 -11.13 14.05
C GLY A 256 -25.55 -12.22 15.03
N LYS A 257 -25.24 -13.43 14.53
CA LYS A 257 -24.57 -14.49 15.31
C LYS A 257 -23.20 -14.05 15.84
N TYR A 258 -22.55 -13.15 15.11
CA TYR A 258 -21.16 -12.71 15.29
C TYR A 258 -21.06 -11.27 15.77
N ASN A 259 -22.06 -10.75 16.48
CA ASN A 259 -22.09 -9.37 17.00
C ASN A 259 -22.00 -8.26 15.91
N ILE A 260 -22.13 -8.58 14.62
CA ILE A 260 -22.18 -7.60 13.54
C ILE A 260 -23.63 -7.44 13.09
N THR A 261 -24.10 -6.20 12.95
CA THR A 261 -25.46 -5.90 12.50
C THR A 261 -25.44 -4.79 11.46
N TRP A 262 -26.32 -4.89 10.48
CA TRP A 262 -26.34 -4.02 9.30
C TRP A 262 -27.53 -3.06 9.36
N GLU A 263 -27.27 -1.76 9.16
CA GLU A 263 -28.25 -0.67 9.02
C GLU A 263 -28.43 -0.36 7.53
N LEU A 264 -29.63 -0.62 7.00
CA LEU A 264 -29.96 -0.43 5.58
C LEU A 264 -30.41 1.00 5.29
N SER A 265 -29.82 1.58 4.24
CA SER A 265 -30.38 2.71 3.50
C SER A 265 -30.68 2.30 2.05
N VAL A 266 -31.77 2.77 1.47
CA VAL A 266 -32.08 2.58 0.04
C VAL A 266 -32.02 3.93 -0.65
N LEU A 267 -31.28 4.01 -1.76
CA LEU A 267 -31.17 5.19 -2.60
C LEU A 267 -31.79 4.91 -3.98
N ASP A 268 -32.98 5.48 -4.20
CA ASP A 268 -33.69 5.37 -5.47
C ASP A 268 -33.23 6.44 -6.46
N ILE A 269 -32.69 6.00 -7.60
CA ILE A 269 -32.18 6.87 -8.67
C ILE A 269 -33.10 6.76 -9.88
N LYS A 270 -33.77 7.85 -10.24
CA LYS A 270 -34.68 7.91 -11.39
C LYS A 270 -33.91 8.37 -12.62
N ASN A 271 -33.58 7.44 -13.51
CA ASN A 271 -32.85 7.72 -14.74
C ASN A 271 -33.11 6.65 -15.80
N SER A 272 -33.99 6.90 -16.76
CA SER A 272 -34.30 5.95 -17.83
C SER A 272 -33.10 5.62 -18.72
N SER A 273 -32.14 6.54 -18.88
CA SER A 273 -30.94 6.30 -19.70
C SER A 273 -30.04 5.25 -19.06
N LEU A 274 -29.80 5.36 -17.74
CA LEU A 274 -29.07 4.34 -16.98
C LEU A 274 -29.88 3.04 -16.90
N ARG A 275 -31.18 3.11 -16.58
CA ARG A 275 -32.01 1.93 -16.33
C ARG A 275 -32.22 1.02 -17.55
N ASN A 276 -32.09 1.58 -18.76
CA ASN A 276 -32.25 0.83 -20.00
C ASN A 276 -30.93 0.30 -20.57
N ARG A 277 -29.76 0.73 -20.07
CA ARG A 277 -28.47 0.20 -20.50
C ARG A 277 -28.11 -1.06 -19.71
N LEU A 278 -27.33 -1.93 -20.34
CA LEU A 278 -26.63 -3.01 -19.65
C LEU A 278 -25.45 -2.45 -18.85
N ILE A 279 -25.31 -2.82 -17.59
CA ILE A 279 -24.10 -2.50 -16.81
C ILE A 279 -23.24 -3.76 -16.81
N LEU A 280 -22.00 -3.67 -17.28
CA LEU A 280 -21.06 -4.79 -17.41
C LEU A 280 -20.13 -4.86 -16.19
N ALA A 281 -20.04 -6.03 -15.56
CA ALA A 281 -19.20 -6.24 -14.38
C ALA A 281 -17.68 -6.25 -14.70
N ASN A 282 -17.26 -7.11 -15.64
CA ASN A 282 -15.84 -7.41 -15.89
C ASN A 282 -15.32 -7.00 -17.29
N CYS A 283 -16.13 -6.33 -18.11
CA CYS A 283 -15.72 -5.86 -19.43
C CYS A 283 -15.31 -4.37 -19.37
N ASP A 284 -14.04 -4.09 -19.69
CA ASP A 284 -13.58 -2.73 -19.97
C ASP A 284 -14.07 -2.30 -21.37
N ILE A 285 -14.65 -1.11 -21.48
CA ILE A 285 -15.20 -0.58 -22.73
C ILE A 285 -14.13 -0.45 -23.84
N GLY A 286 -12.86 -0.27 -23.47
CA GLY A 286 -11.72 -0.24 -24.40
C GLY A 286 -11.36 -1.59 -25.02
N LYS A 287 -11.91 -2.70 -24.51
CA LYS A 287 -11.77 -4.03 -25.14
C LYS A 287 -12.72 -4.24 -26.32
N ILE A 288 -13.89 -3.62 -26.28
CA ILE A 288 -14.96 -3.83 -27.26
C ILE A 288 -14.53 -3.33 -28.65
N GLY A 289 -14.28 -4.25 -29.58
CA GLY A 289 -13.79 -3.94 -30.92
C GLY A 289 -12.26 -3.80 -31.02
N ASN A 290 -11.49 -4.31 -30.05
CA ASN A 290 -10.03 -4.21 -30.05
C ASN A 290 -9.32 -5.13 -31.07
N GLY A 291 -10.05 -6.03 -31.74
CA GLY A 291 -9.54 -7.02 -32.70
C GLY A 291 -9.24 -8.41 -32.11
N ASN A 292 -9.38 -8.59 -30.80
CA ASN A 292 -9.36 -9.86 -30.08
C ASN A 292 -10.80 -10.21 -29.65
N CYS A 293 -11.07 -11.48 -29.35
CA CYS A 293 -12.34 -11.88 -28.75
C CYS A 293 -12.15 -12.09 -27.25
N ASP A 294 -12.54 -11.10 -26.46
CA ASP A 294 -12.48 -11.07 -25.00
C ASP A 294 -13.77 -11.68 -24.41
N PRO A 295 -13.72 -12.85 -23.73
CA PRO A 295 -14.90 -13.56 -23.24
C PRO A 295 -15.80 -12.74 -22.30
N GLU A 296 -15.21 -11.91 -21.45
CA GLU A 296 -15.89 -10.98 -20.54
C GLU A 296 -16.72 -9.91 -21.26
N CYS A 297 -16.37 -9.59 -22.51
CA CYS A 297 -17.06 -8.62 -23.36
C CYS A 297 -18.00 -9.28 -24.37
N ASN A 298 -18.04 -10.61 -24.43
CA ASN A 298 -18.84 -11.40 -25.36
C ASN A 298 -20.34 -11.42 -24.97
N HIS A 299 -21.07 -10.36 -25.30
CA HIS A 299 -22.49 -10.23 -24.99
C HIS A 299 -23.32 -9.73 -26.19
N THR A 300 -24.61 -10.09 -26.25
CA THR A 300 -25.49 -9.68 -27.36
C THR A 300 -25.61 -8.16 -27.53
N LEU A 301 -25.65 -7.42 -26.42
CA LEU A 301 -25.74 -5.95 -26.38
C LEU A 301 -24.40 -5.23 -26.54
N THR A 302 -23.26 -5.92 -26.53
CA THR A 302 -21.94 -5.38 -26.95
C THR A 302 -21.61 -5.74 -28.39
N GLY A 303 -22.51 -6.41 -29.10
CA GLY A 303 -22.28 -6.91 -30.46
C GLY A 303 -21.39 -8.14 -30.54
N TYR A 304 -21.30 -8.94 -29.47
CA TYR A 304 -20.31 -10.01 -29.30
C TYR A 304 -18.90 -9.45 -29.43
N ASP A 305 -18.57 -8.58 -28.47
CA ASP A 305 -17.29 -7.90 -28.37
C ASP A 305 -16.96 -7.02 -29.59
N GLY A 306 -17.86 -6.08 -29.92
CA GLY A 306 -17.69 -5.20 -31.08
C GLY A 306 -17.74 -5.93 -32.43
N GLY A 307 -18.06 -7.22 -32.43
CA GLY A 307 -18.05 -8.14 -33.57
C GLY A 307 -16.84 -9.08 -33.61
N ASP A 308 -15.85 -8.94 -32.73
CA ASP A 308 -14.59 -9.68 -32.80
C ASP A 308 -14.74 -11.16 -32.42
N CYS A 309 -15.72 -11.49 -31.57
CA CYS A 309 -16.11 -12.89 -31.31
C CYS A 309 -16.95 -13.53 -32.44
N LEU A 310 -17.35 -12.79 -33.47
CA LEU A 310 -18.18 -13.31 -34.57
C LEU A 310 -17.36 -13.58 -35.84
N LYS A 311 -17.39 -14.84 -36.29
CA LYS A 311 -16.78 -15.26 -37.57
C LYS A 311 -17.69 -14.97 -38.78
N GLY A 312 -18.27 -13.78 -38.82
CA GLY A 312 -19.23 -13.33 -39.83
C GLY A 312 -18.65 -12.25 -40.76
N LEU A 313 -18.74 -12.46 -42.08
CA LEU A 313 -18.43 -11.44 -43.08
C LEU A 313 -19.72 -10.70 -43.47
N CYS A 314 -19.78 -9.38 -43.25
CA CYS A 314 -20.75 -8.49 -43.90
C CYS A 314 -20.63 -8.68 -45.42
N PHE A 315 -21.65 -9.25 -46.07
CA PHE A 315 -21.60 -9.54 -47.51
C PHE A 315 -21.51 -8.23 -48.30
N TYR A 316 -20.46 -8.14 -49.13
CA TYR A 316 -19.87 -6.89 -49.62
C TYR A 316 -20.74 -6.17 -50.68
N GLU A 317 -21.83 -5.53 -50.27
CA GLU A 317 -22.41 -4.39 -50.99
C GLU A 317 -22.10 -3.08 -50.27
N LYS A 318 -21.34 -2.19 -50.92
CA LYS A 318 -21.10 -0.79 -50.48
C LYS A 318 -22.37 0.07 -50.35
N LYS A 319 -23.56 -0.53 -50.53
CA LYS A 319 -24.89 0.07 -50.39
C LYS A 319 -25.55 -0.18 -49.04
N LYS A 320 -25.00 -1.06 -48.19
CA LYS A 320 -25.54 -1.31 -46.83
C LYS A 320 -25.01 -0.29 -45.82
N LYS A 321 -23.70 -0.06 -45.79
CA LYS A 321 -23.06 0.93 -44.91
C LYS A 321 -23.62 2.34 -45.12
N ARG A 322 -24.09 2.97 -44.04
CA ARG A 322 -24.64 4.34 -44.01
C ARG A 322 -25.82 4.56 -44.98
N ASN A 323 -26.76 3.62 -45.01
CA ASN A 323 -27.92 3.65 -45.89
C ASN A 323 -29.23 4.13 -45.23
N GLY A 324 -29.18 4.54 -43.97
CA GLY A 324 -30.32 4.96 -43.16
C GLY A 324 -31.07 3.80 -42.49
N VAL A 325 -30.46 2.62 -42.39
CA VAL A 325 -31.02 1.42 -41.74
C VAL A 325 -29.89 0.69 -41.02
N CYS A 326 -30.07 0.34 -39.74
CA CYS A 326 -29.08 -0.47 -39.03
C CYS A 326 -29.05 -1.92 -39.54
N ASN A 327 -27.99 -2.30 -40.27
CA ASN A 327 -27.74 -3.66 -40.75
C ASN A 327 -26.85 -4.40 -39.73
N PHE A 328 -27.46 -5.24 -38.87
CA PHE A 328 -26.73 -6.02 -37.84
C PHE A 328 -25.53 -6.83 -38.37
N GLU A 329 -25.60 -7.36 -39.61
CA GLU A 329 -24.49 -8.08 -40.27
C GLU A 329 -23.21 -7.24 -40.42
N CYS A 330 -23.33 -5.92 -40.35
CA CYS A 330 -22.27 -4.93 -40.54
C CYS A 330 -22.14 -3.99 -39.32
N ASN A 331 -22.74 -4.38 -38.18
CA ASN A 331 -22.72 -3.62 -36.94
C ASN A 331 -21.53 -4.03 -36.04
N SER A 332 -20.31 -3.83 -36.56
CA SER A 332 -19.05 -4.13 -35.88
C SER A 332 -18.00 -3.05 -36.13
N GLU A 333 -16.92 -3.04 -35.34
CA GLU A 333 -15.83 -2.04 -35.46
C GLU A 333 -15.21 -2.04 -36.86
N LEU A 334 -14.96 -3.22 -37.44
CA LEU A 334 -14.46 -3.38 -38.82
C LEU A 334 -15.28 -2.61 -39.87
N PHE A 335 -16.57 -2.42 -39.62
CA PHE A 335 -17.48 -1.66 -40.49
C PHE A 335 -17.90 -0.31 -39.89
N ASN A 336 -17.31 0.13 -38.78
CA ASN A 336 -17.67 1.32 -38.00
C ASN A 336 -19.19 1.34 -37.71
N PHE A 337 -19.72 0.25 -37.13
CA PHE A 337 -21.11 0.11 -36.68
C PHE A 337 -22.12 0.54 -37.75
N ASP A 338 -22.01 -0.11 -38.92
CA ASP A 338 -22.75 0.18 -40.15
C ASP A 338 -22.60 1.63 -40.68
N GLY A 339 -21.46 2.26 -40.40
CA GLY A 339 -21.19 3.67 -40.73
C GLY A 339 -21.83 4.67 -39.77
N GLY A 340 -22.24 4.22 -38.58
CA GLY A 340 -22.89 5.01 -37.53
C GLY A 340 -24.41 4.86 -37.47
N ASP A 341 -25.04 4.22 -38.47
CA ASP A 341 -26.50 4.08 -38.55
C ASP A 341 -27.07 3.29 -37.37
N CYS A 342 -26.34 2.28 -36.88
CA CYS A 342 -26.71 1.50 -35.70
C CYS A 342 -26.61 2.26 -34.37
N CYS A 343 -26.03 3.48 -34.38
CA CYS A 343 -25.96 4.38 -33.23
C CYS A 343 -26.77 5.67 -33.41
N ASN A 344 -27.59 5.76 -34.47
CA ASN A 344 -28.44 6.92 -34.71
C ASN A 344 -29.87 6.70 -34.14
N PRO A 345 -30.31 7.47 -33.12
CA PRO A 345 -31.65 7.34 -32.54
C PRO A 345 -32.80 7.72 -33.49
N GLU A 346 -32.53 8.39 -34.61
CA GLU A 346 -33.52 8.65 -35.67
C GLU A 346 -33.74 7.43 -36.58
N VAL A 347 -32.83 6.44 -36.57
CA VAL A 347 -32.81 5.28 -37.46
C VAL A 347 -33.18 3.98 -36.74
N THR A 348 -32.77 3.81 -35.49
CA THR A 348 -32.84 2.52 -34.78
C THR A 348 -33.06 2.67 -33.27
N ASP A 349 -33.47 1.58 -32.63
CA ASP A 349 -33.48 1.44 -31.18
C ASP A 349 -32.04 1.27 -30.66
N VAL A 350 -31.37 2.40 -30.43
CA VAL A 350 -29.95 2.47 -30.01
C VAL A 350 -29.67 1.69 -28.71
N ILE A 351 -30.66 1.53 -27.84
CA ILE A 351 -30.58 0.74 -26.59
C ILE A 351 -30.29 -0.74 -26.87
N LYS A 352 -30.60 -1.24 -28.07
CA LYS A 352 -30.35 -2.63 -28.49
C LYS A 352 -29.32 -2.78 -29.60
N THR A 353 -28.94 -1.68 -30.25
CA THR A 353 -28.21 -1.71 -31.53
C THR A 353 -26.94 -0.89 -31.54
N CYS A 354 -26.78 0.08 -30.63
CA CYS A 354 -25.58 0.89 -30.61
C CYS A 354 -24.48 0.20 -29.80
N PHE A 355 -23.57 -0.47 -30.51
CA PHE A 355 -22.43 -1.19 -29.93
C PHE A 355 -21.13 -0.37 -29.93
N ASN A 356 -21.14 0.86 -30.44
CA ASN A 356 -19.94 1.70 -30.54
C ASN A 356 -19.50 2.23 -29.17
N PRO A 357 -18.29 1.89 -28.67
CA PRO A 357 -17.74 2.39 -27.41
C PRO A 357 -17.76 3.92 -27.29
N ALA A 358 -17.44 4.63 -28.37
CA ALA A 358 -17.34 6.08 -28.42
C ALA A 358 -18.70 6.79 -28.58
N SER A 359 -19.81 6.06 -28.74
CA SER A 359 -21.14 6.67 -28.88
C SER A 359 -21.76 7.01 -27.52
N PRO A 360 -22.30 8.23 -27.32
CA PRO A 360 -23.04 8.55 -26.10
C PRO A 360 -24.37 7.77 -25.98
N TYR A 361 -24.83 7.14 -27.07
CA TYR A 361 -26.07 6.37 -27.15
C TYR A 361 -25.88 4.85 -27.03
N ARG A 362 -24.67 4.38 -26.68
CA ARG A 362 -24.36 2.95 -26.56
C ARG A 362 -25.30 2.19 -25.62
N ALA A 363 -25.55 0.93 -25.95
CA ALA A 363 -26.46 0.03 -25.26
C ALA A 363 -26.00 -0.38 -23.84
N TYR A 364 -24.75 -0.10 -23.49
CA TYR A 364 -24.09 -0.56 -22.27
C TYR A 364 -23.26 0.53 -21.58
N LEU A 365 -22.85 0.24 -20.35
CA LEU A 365 -21.90 0.96 -19.50
C LEU A 365 -21.06 -0.09 -18.77
N ASP A 366 -19.84 0.23 -18.37
CA ASP A 366 -19.14 -0.55 -17.36
C ASP A 366 -19.49 -0.06 -15.93
N VAL A 367 -19.09 -0.83 -14.92
CA VAL A 367 -19.29 -0.49 -13.51
C VAL A 367 -18.57 0.80 -13.10
N ARG A 368 -17.39 1.09 -13.64
CA ARG A 368 -16.58 2.26 -13.28
C ARG A 368 -17.24 3.54 -13.80
N GLU A 369 -17.73 3.53 -15.04
CA GLU A 369 -18.55 4.60 -15.59
C GLU A 369 -19.83 4.83 -14.78
N LEU A 370 -20.54 3.77 -14.40
CA LEU A 370 -21.73 3.90 -13.56
C LEU A 370 -21.38 4.62 -12.24
N LYS A 371 -20.34 4.15 -11.54
CA LYS A 371 -19.89 4.77 -10.28
C LYS A 371 -19.45 6.23 -10.48
N ASN A 372 -18.75 6.54 -11.58
CA ASN A 372 -18.34 7.89 -11.96
C ASN A 372 -19.50 8.82 -12.35
N VAL A 373 -20.61 8.29 -12.87
CA VAL A 373 -21.83 9.08 -13.15
C VAL A 373 -22.61 9.35 -11.86
N LEU A 374 -22.59 8.42 -10.91
CA LEU A 374 -23.38 8.51 -9.67
C LEU A 374 -22.67 9.27 -8.53
N GLN A 375 -21.33 9.28 -8.48
CA GLN A 375 -20.52 10.06 -7.52
C GLN A 375 -20.96 9.88 -6.05
N LEU A 376 -21.21 8.63 -5.66
CA LEU A 376 -21.76 8.29 -4.34
C LEU A 376 -20.65 8.03 -3.32
N ASP A 377 -20.42 9.00 -2.43
CA ASP A 377 -19.50 8.88 -1.29
C ASP A 377 -19.59 7.50 -0.58
N GLY A 378 -18.49 6.74 -0.60
CA GLY A 378 -18.32 5.46 0.09
C GLY A 378 -17.72 5.59 1.50
N SER A 379 -17.32 6.79 1.93
CA SER A 379 -16.64 6.97 3.22
C SER A 379 -17.55 6.69 4.42
N THR A 380 -18.87 6.79 4.26
CA THR A 380 -19.87 6.68 5.33
C THR A 380 -20.86 5.51 5.19
N TYR A 381 -20.90 4.84 4.04
CA TYR A 381 -21.75 3.67 3.75
C TYR A 381 -21.04 2.71 2.81
N LEU A 382 -21.16 1.41 3.06
CA LEU A 382 -20.89 0.41 2.03
C LEU A 382 -21.94 0.52 0.90
N ASN A 383 -21.50 0.77 -0.32
CA ASN A 383 -22.39 0.88 -1.48
C ASN A 383 -22.61 -0.47 -2.17
N ILE A 384 -23.88 -0.83 -2.41
CA ILE A 384 -24.27 -2.01 -3.18
C ILE A 384 -24.83 -1.57 -4.54
N PHE A 385 -24.07 -1.86 -5.59
CA PHE A 385 -24.44 -1.63 -6.99
C PHE A 385 -24.88 -2.93 -7.65
N PHE A 386 -25.43 -2.82 -8.85
CA PHE A 386 -25.90 -3.95 -9.62
C PHE A 386 -25.37 -3.90 -11.05
N ALA A 387 -24.84 -5.02 -11.52
CA ALA A 387 -24.32 -5.21 -12.88
C ALA A 387 -24.70 -6.61 -13.38
N ASN A 388 -24.61 -6.84 -14.69
CA ASN A 388 -24.75 -8.16 -15.28
C ASN A 388 -23.40 -8.61 -15.83
N SER A 389 -23.15 -9.91 -15.75
CA SER A 389 -22.00 -10.56 -16.39
C SER A 389 -22.43 -11.23 -17.70
N SER A 390 -21.51 -11.36 -18.66
CA SER A 390 -21.64 -12.31 -19.77
C SER A 390 -21.26 -13.73 -19.36
N ASP A 391 -20.38 -13.85 -18.36
CA ASP A 391 -19.97 -15.10 -17.74
C ASP A 391 -20.99 -15.51 -16.66
N GLU A 392 -21.55 -16.71 -16.77
CA GLU A 392 -22.51 -17.28 -15.83
C GLU A 392 -21.87 -17.61 -14.46
N ASP A 393 -20.53 -17.73 -14.37
CA ASP A 393 -19.82 -18.02 -13.12
C ASP A 393 -19.63 -16.80 -12.18
N LEU A 394 -19.91 -15.56 -12.64
CA LEU A 394 -19.73 -14.34 -11.83
C LEU A 394 -21.06 -13.81 -11.25
N ALA A 395 -21.34 -14.19 -10.00
CA ALA A 395 -22.53 -13.72 -9.26
C ALA A 395 -22.32 -12.36 -8.56
N GLY A 396 -21.09 -12.02 -8.20
CA GLY A 396 -20.72 -10.82 -7.46
C GLY A 396 -19.25 -10.41 -7.59
N MET A 397 -18.93 -9.23 -7.05
CA MET A 397 -17.58 -8.78 -6.74
C MET A 397 -17.58 -7.71 -5.64
N ALA A 398 -16.50 -7.65 -4.86
CA ALA A 398 -16.32 -6.72 -3.75
C ALA A 398 -14.99 -5.95 -3.85
N THR A 399 -14.98 -4.71 -3.38
CA THR A 399 -13.74 -3.97 -3.07
C THR A 399 -13.17 -4.43 -1.73
N TRP A 400 -11.86 -4.67 -1.67
CA TRP A 400 -11.14 -5.09 -0.46
C TRP A 400 -10.87 -3.90 0.47
N PRO A 401 -10.69 -4.11 1.79
CA PRO A 401 -10.42 -3.03 2.74
C PRO A 401 -9.07 -2.34 2.57
N TRP A 402 -8.12 -2.94 1.87
CA TRP A 402 -6.82 -2.33 1.54
C TRP A 402 -6.79 -1.66 0.15
N ASP A 403 -7.83 -1.81 -0.68
CA ASP A 403 -7.91 -1.09 -1.95
C ASP A 403 -8.10 0.42 -1.69
N LYS A 404 -7.36 1.27 -2.42
CA LYS A 404 -7.54 2.75 -2.35
C LYS A 404 -8.98 3.19 -2.51
N GLU A 405 -9.76 2.46 -3.31
CA GLU A 405 -11.15 2.80 -3.61
C GLU A 405 -12.15 2.40 -2.51
N ALA A 406 -11.74 1.64 -1.48
CA ALA A 406 -12.64 1.08 -0.47
C ALA A 406 -13.55 2.11 0.24
N LEU A 407 -13.10 3.37 0.34
CA LEU A 407 -13.82 4.48 0.96
C LEU A 407 -14.15 5.62 -0.03
N THR A 408 -13.91 5.44 -1.34
CA THR A 408 -14.24 6.41 -2.40
C THR A 408 -15.61 6.11 -3.02
N HIS A 409 -16.00 6.85 -4.08
CA HIS A 409 -17.19 6.51 -4.87
C HIS A 409 -16.99 5.29 -5.79
N LEU A 410 -15.75 4.85 -6.01
CA LEU A 410 -15.43 3.65 -6.80
C LEU A 410 -15.51 2.36 -5.97
N GLY A 411 -15.47 2.44 -4.64
CA GLY A 411 -15.61 1.30 -3.74
C GLY A 411 -17.02 0.70 -3.66
N GLY A 412 -17.09 -0.49 -3.09
CA GLY A 412 -18.33 -1.17 -2.71
C GLY A 412 -18.45 -2.58 -3.26
N ILE A 413 -19.67 -3.13 -3.20
CA ILE A 413 -20.01 -4.44 -3.74
C ILE A 413 -20.84 -4.24 -5.01
N VAL A 414 -20.64 -5.10 -6.00
CA VAL A 414 -21.48 -5.18 -7.20
C VAL A 414 -22.03 -6.59 -7.32
N LEU A 415 -23.34 -6.72 -7.46
CA LEU A 415 -24.02 -8.02 -7.55
C LEU A 415 -24.82 -8.14 -8.83
N ASN A 416 -25.03 -9.38 -9.29
CA ASN A 416 -26.05 -9.66 -10.28
C ASN A 416 -27.45 -9.49 -9.66
N PRO A 417 -28.38 -8.71 -10.27
CA PRO A 417 -29.77 -8.58 -9.79
C PRO A 417 -30.52 -9.90 -9.57
N ALA A 418 -30.13 -10.96 -10.28
CA ALA A 418 -30.70 -12.30 -10.14
C ALA A 418 -30.21 -13.06 -8.89
N PHE A 419 -29.09 -12.63 -8.29
CA PHE A 419 -28.43 -13.22 -7.13
C PHE A 419 -28.50 -12.29 -5.90
N TYR A 420 -29.56 -11.49 -5.82
CA TYR A 420 -29.80 -10.57 -4.70
C TYR A 420 -31.22 -10.73 -4.17
N GLY A 421 -31.37 -11.17 -2.93
CA GLY A 421 -32.67 -11.37 -2.30
C GLY A 421 -33.54 -12.44 -2.98
N VAL A 422 -32.91 -13.43 -3.61
CA VAL A 422 -33.57 -14.54 -4.30
C VAL A 422 -33.29 -15.84 -3.56
N LEU A 423 -34.33 -16.65 -3.32
CA LEU A 423 -34.19 -17.93 -2.60
C LEU A 423 -33.25 -18.88 -3.38
N GLY A 424 -32.23 -19.40 -2.69
CA GLY A 424 -31.16 -20.20 -3.28
C GLY A 424 -29.96 -19.39 -3.80
N HIS A 425 -30.02 -18.05 -3.73
CA HIS A 425 -28.94 -17.11 -4.07
C HIS A 425 -28.93 -15.91 -3.09
N MET A 426 -29.01 -16.22 -1.80
CA MET A 426 -28.95 -15.29 -0.67
C MET A 426 -27.53 -15.15 -0.13
N ASP A 427 -26.71 -16.21 -0.21
CA ASP A 427 -25.38 -16.29 0.38
C ASP A 427 -24.33 -15.52 -0.45
N THR A 428 -24.57 -15.27 -1.75
CA THR A 428 -23.67 -14.44 -2.60
C THR A 428 -23.35 -13.09 -1.96
N MET A 429 -24.34 -12.36 -1.46
CA MET A 429 -24.05 -11.08 -0.78
C MET A 429 -23.28 -11.26 0.54
N ILE A 430 -23.44 -12.40 1.23
CA ILE A 430 -22.71 -12.69 2.47
C ILE A 430 -21.24 -12.95 2.16
N HIS A 431 -20.96 -13.67 1.07
CA HIS A 431 -19.63 -13.90 0.52
C HIS A 431 -18.93 -12.58 0.16
N GLU A 432 -19.56 -11.73 -0.66
CA GLU A 432 -19.00 -10.42 -1.02
C GLU A 432 -18.78 -9.50 0.20
N LEU A 433 -19.66 -9.58 1.21
CA LEU A 433 -19.45 -8.87 2.48
C LEU A 433 -18.26 -9.43 3.27
N GLY A 434 -17.97 -10.72 3.16
CA GLY A 434 -16.74 -11.31 3.71
C GLY A 434 -15.50 -10.68 3.10
N HIS A 435 -15.43 -10.57 1.77
CA HIS A 435 -14.34 -9.88 1.07
C HIS A 435 -14.21 -8.40 1.45
N SER A 436 -15.32 -7.64 1.44
CA SER A 436 -15.30 -6.26 1.93
C SER A 436 -14.93 -6.14 3.40
N LEU A 437 -15.01 -7.20 4.20
CA LEU A 437 -14.53 -7.25 5.59
C LEU A 437 -13.16 -7.96 5.73
N GLY A 438 -12.44 -8.16 4.62
CA GLY A 438 -11.06 -8.65 4.58
C GLY A 438 -10.88 -10.16 4.69
N LEU A 439 -11.88 -10.95 4.28
CA LEU A 439 -11.79 -12.42 4.24
C LEU A 439 -11.42 -12.93 2.85
N PHE A 440 -10.37 -13.74 2.78
CA PHE A 440 -10.00 -14.49 1.58
C PHE A 440 -10.93 -15.68 1.34
N HIS A 441 -10.90 -16.22 0.12
CA HIS A 441 -11.45 -17.55 -0.15
C HIS A 441 -10.71 -18.60 0.67
N VAL A 442 -11.44 -19.59 1.15
CA VAL A 442 -10.87 -20.74 1.90
C VAL A 442 -9.90 -21.61 1.08
N PHE A 443 -9.82 -21.38 -0.24
CA PHE A 443 -8.91 -22.07 -1.16
C PHE A 443 -7.72 -21.20 -1.62
N ARG A 444 -7.52 -20.01 -1.02
CA ARG A 444 -6.46 -19.06 -1.38
C ARG A 444 -5.08 -19.71 -1.46
N GLY A 445 -4.70 -20.49 -0.44
CA GLY A 445 -3.38 -21.12 -0.34
C GLY A 445 -3.13 -22.33 -1.25
N ILE A 446 -4.09 -22.73 -2.09
CA ILE A 446 -3.98 -23.91 -2.97
C ILE A 446 -4.35 -23.58 -4.42
N SER A 447 -5.44 -22.85 -4.65
CA SER A 447 -5.99 -22.60 -5.99
C SER A 447 -5.89 -21.14 -6.45
N GLU A 448 -5.37 -20.25 -5.61
CA GLU A 448 -5.14 -18.84 -5.94
C GLU A 448 -3.67 -18.45 -5.63
N ILE A 449 -2.76 -19.40 -5.79
CA ILE A 449 -1.30 -19.18 -5.74
C ILE A 449 -0.73 -19.22 -7.16
N ASP A 450 0.30 -18.42 -7.42
CA ASP A 450 0.91 -18.36 -8.76
C ASP A 450 1.80 -19.58 -9.05
N SER A 451 2.35 -20.21 -8.00
CA SER A 451 3.17 -21.42 -8.13
C SER A 451 3.29 -22.19 -6.82
N CYS A 452 3.76 -23.44 -6.88
CA CYS A 452 4.07 -24.24 -5.68
C CYS A 452 5.29 -23.75 -4.86
N ASN A 453 5.91 -22.63 -5.23
CA ASN A 453 6.95 -21.95 -4.45
C ASN A 453 6.46 -20.62 -3.85
N ASP A 454 5.17 -20.31 -4.00
CA ASP A 454 4.52 -19.12 -3.45
C ASP A 454 4.57 -19.11 -1.92
N GLN A 455 4.80 -17.94 -1.33
CA GLN A 455 4.85 -17.77 0.12
C GLN A 455 3.47 -17.90 0.77
N CYS A 456 2.39 -17.73 0.00
CA CYS A 456 1.02 -18.00 0.42
C CYS A 456 0.62 -19.49 0.40
N MET A 457 1.44 -20.39 -0.15
CA MET A 457 1.07 -21.81 -0.26
C MET A 457 0.82 -22.43 1.12
N GLU A 458 -0.36 -23.03 1.30
CA GLU A 458 -0.82 -23.54 2.59
C GLU A 458 -0.89 -25.07 2.61
N THR A 459 -0.02 -25.72 3.38
CA THR A 459 -0.02 -27.18 3.58
C THR A 459 -0.76 -27.63 4.84
N GLU A 460 -0.85 -26.75 5.84
CA GLU A 460 -1.52 -26.94 7.13
C GLU A 460 -2.20 -25.62 7.51
N PRO A 461 -3.38 -25.65 8.18
CA PRO A 461 -4.17 -24.45 8.48
C PRO A 461 -3.38 -23.43 9.33
N SER A 462 -3.29 -22.18 8.87
CA SER A 462 -2.34 -21.19 9.41
C SER A 462 -2.92 -19.78 9.57
N LEU A 463 -2.29 -18.95 10.41
CA LEU A 463 -2.51 -17.49 10.45
C LEU A 463 -1.49 -16.71 9.58
N GLU A 464 -0.53 -17.40 8.96
CA GLU A 464 0.58 -16.80 8.21
C GLU A 464 0.58 -17.13 6.71
N THR A 465 -0.18 -18.15 6.29
CA THR A 465 -0.30 -18.65 4.91
C THR A 465 -1.77 -18.87 4.55
N GLY A 466 -2.08 -19.05 3.26
CA GLY A 466 -3.42 -19.39 2.80
C GLY A 466 -4.45 -18.29 2.98
N ASP A 467 -5.61 -18.63 3.56
CA ASP A 467 -6.68 -17.65 3.85
C ASP A 467 -6.45 -16.87 5.16
N LEU A 468 -5.31 -17.12 5.84
CA LEU A 468 -4.89 -16.55 7.12
C LEU A 468 -5.83 -16.88 8.29
N CYS A 469 -6.50 -18.04 8.24
CA CYS A 469 -7.35 -18.55 9.31
C CYS A 469 -6.94 -19.99 9.71
N ALA A 470 -6.22 -20.15 10.83
CA ALA A 470 -5.82 -21.47 11.37
C ALA A 470 -6.99 -22.36 11.90
N ASP A 471 -8.22 -22.08 11.49
CA ASP A 471 -9.44 -22.85 11.77
C ASP A 471 -10.25 -23.19 10.50
N THR A 472 -9.74 -22.87 9.31
CA THR A 472 -10.17 -23.36 8.00
C THR A 472 -9.09 -24.30 7.45
N ASN A 473 -9.44 -25.54 7.08
CA ASN A 473 -8.45 -26.46 6.51
C ASN A 473 -8.13 -26.10 5.05
N PRO A 474 -6.86 -26.25 4.59
CA PRO A 474 -6.49 -26.01 3.20
C PRO A 474 -7.35 -26.84 2.25
N THR A 475 -7.77 -26.24 1.14
CA THR A 475 -8.61 -26.91 0.13
C THR A 475 -8.37 -26.32 -1.26
N PRO A 476 -8.46 -27.10 -2.35
CA PRO A 476 -8.59 -26.55 -3.68
C PRO A 476 -9.97 -25.93 -3.88
N LYS A 477 -10.11 -25.11 -4.92
CA LYS A 477 -11.38 -24.55 -5.39
C LYS A 477 -12.37 -25.66 -5.74
N HIS A 478 -13.47 -25.75 -4.99
CA HIS A 478 -14.50 -26.78 -5.15
C HIS A 478 -15.90 -26.19 -4.93
N LYS A 479 -16.90 -26.69 -5.67
CA LYS A 479 -18.30 -26.24 -5.60
C LYS A 479 -19.27 -27.23 -4.93
N LEU A 480 -18.83 -28.42 -4.53
CA LEU A 480 -19.72 -29.45 -3.96
C LEU A 480 -19.65 -29.47 -2.42
N CYS A 481 -20.74 -29.89 -1.77
CA CYS A 481 -20.86 -30.11 -0.32
C CYS A 481 -20.11 -31.36 0.18
N GLN A 482 -18.82 -31.50 -0.15
CA GLN A 482 -17.98 -32.61 0.28
C GLN A 482 -16.50 -32.29 0.07
N ASP A 483 -15.64 -33.05 0.74
CA ASP A 483 -14.20 -33.01 0.51
C ASP A 483 -13.88 -33.29 -0.98
N PRO A 484 -12.96 -32.53 -1.60
CA PRO A 484 -12.63 -32.69 -3.01
C PRO A 484 -11.80 -33.95 -3.27
N ASN A 485 -12.04 -34.58 -4.42
CA ASN A 485 -11.26 -35.74 -4.86
C ASN A 485 -9.79 -35.36 -5.18
N PRO A 486 -8.84 -36.29 -5.05
CA PRO A 486 -7.43 -36.08 -5.42
C PRO A 486 -7.28 -35.58 -6.86
N TRP A 487 -6.50 -34.50 -7.04
CA TRP A 487 -6.22 -33.89 -8.35
C TRP A 487 -4.71 -33.69 -8.53
N ASN A 488 -4.22 -33.71 -9.77
CA ASN A 488 -2.78 -33.68 -10.07
C ASN A 488 -2.11 -32.30 -9.89
N ASP A 489 -2.88 -31.25 -9.63
CA ASP A 489 -2.47 -29.84 -9.73
C ASP A 489 -2.65 -29.11 -8.38
N THR A 490 -2.17 -29.77 -7.32
CA THR A 490 -2.38 -29.38 -5.91
C THR A 490 -1.05 -29.34 -5.16
N CYS A 491 0.04 -29.04 -5.87
CA CYS A 491 1.40 -28.90 -5.33
C CYS A 491 1.89 -30.08 -4.46
N GLY A 492 1.39 -31.29 -4.75
CA GLY A 492 1.75 -32.53 -4.05
C GLY A 492 0.79 -32.97 -2.94
N ILE A 493 -0.23 -32.17 -2.61
CA ILE A 493 -1.25 -32.51 -1.62
C ILE A 493 -2.33 -33.39 -2.27
N ASN A 494 -2.20 -34.70 -2.09
CA ASN A 494 -3.05 -35.70 -2.75
C ASN A 494 -4.35 -36.05 -1.99
N ASN A 495 -4.62 -35.45 -0.83
CA ASN A 495 -5.80 -35.77 -0.03
C ASN A 495 -6.19 -34.58 0.86
N PHE A 496 -7.40 -34.07 0.67
CA PHE A 496 -8.00 -33.02 1.47
C PHE A 496 -9.15 -33.62 2.29
N VAL A 497 -9.24 -33.29 3.58
CA VAL A 497 -10.18 -33.93 4.51
C VAL A 497 -10.73 -32.90 5.48
N ASN A 498 -12.05 -32.92 5.71
CA ASN A 498 -12.77 -31.89 6.46
C ASN A 498 -12.50 -30.48 5.90
N THR A 499 -12.64 -30.30 4.58
CA THR A 499 -12.47 -28.99 3.97
C THR A 499 -13.62 -28.06 4.35
N PRO A 500 -13.39 -26.73 4.42
CA PRO A 500 -14.40 -25.76 4.83
C PRO A 500 -15.45 -25.46 3.74
N TYR A 501 -16.03 -26.49 3.10
CA TYR A 501 -17.05 -26.33 2.06
C TYR A 501 -18.39 -25.79 2.57
N ASN A 502 -18.65 -25.81 3.88
CA ASN A 502 -19.82 -25.18 4.50
C ASN A 502 -19.55 -23.72 4.92
N ASN A 503 -18.35 -23.19 4.63
CA ASN A 503 -17.99 -21.83 4.94
C ASN A 503 -18.55 -20.86 3.89
N TYR A 504 -19.01 -19.69 4.32
CA TYR A 504 -19.51 -18.66 3.39
C TYR A 504 -18.44 -18.17 2.40
N MET A 505 -17.13 -18.32 2.69
CA MET A 505 -16.03 -17.98 1.78
C MET A 505 -15.58 -19.15 0.89
N SER A 506 -16.39 -20.20 0.78
CA SER A 506 -16.27 -21.24 -0.24
C SER A 506 -17.11 -20.91 -1.48
N TYR A 507 -17.00 -21.73 -2.54
CA TYR A 507 -17.85 -21.65 -3.74
C TYR A 507 -18.93 -22.76 -3.78
N ALA A 508 -19.29 -23.33 -2.63
CA ALA A 508 -20.41 -24.26 -2.53
C ALA A 508 -21.76 -23.51 -2.60
N ASP A 509 -22.80 -24.20 -3.04
CA ASP A 509 -24.15 -23.63 -3.19
C ASP A 509 -24.76 -23.19 -1.84
N ASP A 510 -25.75 -22.29 -1.87
CA ASP A 510 -26.48 -21.77 -0.69
C ASP A 510 -27.05 -22.84 0.27
N ASP A 511 -27.47 -24.00 -0.25
CA ASP A 511 -27.96 -25.11 0.58
C ASP A 511 -26.84 -25.77 1.43
N CYS A 512 -25.58 -25.34 1.21
CA CYS A 512 -24.37 -25.85 1.85
C CYS A 512 -23.82 -24.94 2.95
N THR A 513 -23.82 -23.62 2.73
CA THR A 513 -23.00 -22.70 3.53
C THR A 513 -23.77 -22.12 4.72
N ASP A 514 -23.16 -22.13 5.92
CA ASP A 514 -23.89 -21.87 7.16
C ASP A 514 -23.14 -21.03 8.22
N SER A 515 -21.82 -20.86 8.04
CA SER A 515 -20.95 -20.31 9.07
C SER A 515 -19.70 -19.58 8.56
N PHE A 516 -19.24 -18.64 9.38
CA PHE A 516 -17.86 -18.14 9.42
C PHE A 516 -17.15 -18.70 10.65
N THR A 517 -15.82 -18.87 10.57
CA THR A 517 -14.98 -19.35 11.67
C THR A 517 -14.64 -18.26 12.69
N PRO A 518 -14.22 -18.60 13.93
CA PRO A 518 -13.70 -17.63 14.89
C PRO A 518 -12.62 -16.69 14.33
N ASN A 519 -11.63 -17.19 13.59
CA ASN A 519 -10.55 -16.37 13.01
C ASN A 519 -11.09 -15.39 11.94
N GLN A 520 -11.96 -15.86 11.05
CA GLN A 520 -12.64 -15.00 10.09
C GLN A 520 -13.43 -13.89 10.82
N VAL A 521 -14.18 -14.23 11.87
CA VAL A 521 -14.92 -13.25 12.68
C VAL A 521 -13.99 -12.25 13.39
N ALA A 522 -12.80 -12.68 13.84
CA ALA A 522 -11.79 -11.79 14.40
C ALA A 522 -11.27 -10.80 13.34
N ARG A 523 -10.95 -11.26 12.12
CA ARG A 523 -10.54 -10.40 10.99
C ARG A 523 -11.63 -9.41 10.60
N MET A 524 -12.89 -9.85 10.45
CA MET A 524 -14.03 -8.96 10.17
C MET A 524 -14.19 -7.86 11.22
N HIS A 525 -14.10 -8.19 12.52
CA HIS A 525 -14.15 -7.18 13.58
C HIS A 525 -12.96 -6.22 13.55
N CYS A 526 -11.78 -6.70 13.13
CA CYS A 526 -10.57 -5.91 12.99
C CYS A 526 -10.69 -4.88 11.86
N TYR A 527 -11.10 -5.30 10.66
CA TYR A 527 -11.28 -4.37 9.52
C TYR A 527 -12.40 -3.34 9.75
N LEU A 528 -13.44 -3.68 10.53
CA LEU A 528 -14.45 -2.70 10.99
C LEU A 528 -13.88 -1.61 11.92
N ASP A 529 -12.83 -1.92 12.69
CA ASP A 529 -12.17 -0.98 13.61
C ASP A 529 -10.94 -0.29 12.98
N LEU A 530 -10.31 -0.89 11.97
CA LEU A 530 -9.19 -0.32 11.23
C LEU A 530 -9.68 0.65 10.14
N VAL A 531 -10.49 0.14 9.19
CA VAL A 531 -10.88 0.87 7.97
C VAL A 531 -12.26 1.50 8.13
N TYR A 532 -13.27 0.71 8.52
CA TYR A 532 -14.68 1.09 8.39
C TYR A 532 -15.33 1.73 9.62
N GLN A 533 -14.56 2.37 10.50
CA GLN A 533 -15.12 3.08 11.66
C GLN A 533 -16.18 4.13 11.28
N SER A 534 -16.02 4.78 10.11
CA SER A 534 -16.93 5.81 9.61
C SER A 534 -18.27 5.26 9.11
N TRP A 535 -18.36 3.96 8.82
CA TRP A 535 -19.63 3.28 8.55
C TRP A 535 -20.41 2.97 9.83
N GLN A 536 -19.81 3.15 11.02
CA GLN A 536 -20.45 2.89 12.30
C GLN A 536 -21.09 4.17 12.89
N PRO A 537 -22.31 4.13 13.46
CA PRO A 537 -22.99 5.31 14.01
C PRO A 537 -22.27 6.06 15.14
N ALA A 538 -21.33 5.41 15.84
CA ALA A 538 -20.61 5.99 16.97
C ALA A 538 -19.11 5.67 16.88
N SER A 539 -18.31 6.66 16.50
CA SER A 539 -16.85 6.54 16.57
C SER A 539 -16.40 6.56 18.04
N LYS A 540 -15.83 5.45 18.49
CA LYS A 540 -14.92 5.38 19.63
C LYS A 540 -13.50 5.16 19.07
N PRO A 541 -12.43 5.57 19.78
CA PRO A 541 -11.09 5.09 19.46
C PRO A 541 -11.10 3.55 19.40
N PRO A 542 -10.51 2.94 18.37
CA PRO A 542 -10.46 1.49 18.26
C PRO A 542 -9.55 0.89 19.35
N PRO A 543 -9.57 -0.43 19.57
CA PRO A 543 -8.71 -1.05 20.55
C PRO A 543 -7.21 -0.85 20.24
N ILE A 544 -6.40 -0.85 21.30
CA ILE A 544 -4.96 -1.08 21.18
C ILE A 544 -4.79 -2.58 20.89
N PRO A 545 -4.13 -2.97 19.79
CA PRO A 545 -4.19 -4.34 19.28
C PRO A 545 -3.31 -5.35 20.04
N VAL A 546 -2.34 -4.89 20.83
CA VAL A 546 -1.39 -5.70 21.60
C VAL A 546 -1.24 -5.21 23.04
N ALA A 547 -0.67 -6.04 23.91
CA ALA A 547 -0.43 -5.69 25.31
C ALA A 547 0.72 -4.68 25.46
N PRO A 548 0.74 -3.84 26.53
CA PRO A 548 1.91 -3.02 26.85
C PRO A 548 3.16 -3.87 27.14
N HIS A 549 4.30 -3.46 26.59
CA HIS A 549 5.59 -4.13 26.81
C HIS A 549 6.40 -3.43 27.91
N VAL A 550 7.22 -4.20 28.62
CA VAL A 550 8.21 -3.67 29.56
C VAL A 550 9.48 -3.31 28.79
N VAL A 551 9.75 -2.02 28.63
CA VAL A 551 10.91 -1.53 27.84
C VAL A 551 12.16 -1.24 28.69
N ASP A 552 11.98 -0.94 29.97
CA ASP A 552 13.09 -0.75 30.93
C ASP A 552 12.66 -1.10 32.36
N HIS A 553 13.61 -1.48 33.21
CA HIS A 553 13.36 -1.71 34.64
C HIS A 553 14.62 -1.43 35.47
N THR A 554 14.41 -0.83 36.65
CA THR A 554 15.44 -0.68 37.67
C THR A 554 15.12 -1.55 38.88
N ALA A 555 15.88 -1.43 39.97
CA ALA A 555 15.53 -2.08 41.23
C ALA A 555 14.27 -1.48 41.90
N GLU A 556 13.84 -0.28 41.49
CA GLU A 556 12.78 0.50 42.15
C GLU A 556 11.63 0.91 41.22
N SER A 557 11.81 0.83 39.90
CA SER A 557 10.84 1.29 38.89
C SER A 557 10.72 0.34 37.69
N VAL A 558 9.56 0.36 37.04
CA VAL A 558 9.29 -0.36 35.77
C VAL A 558 8.75 0.62 34.74
N THR A 559 9.33 0.60 33.54
CA THR A 559 8.82 1.34 32.40
C THR A 559 7.95 0.44 31.52
N LEU A 560 6.72 0.88 31.27
CA LEU A 560 5.79 0.29 30.30
C LEU A 560 5.66 1.22 29.08
N GLU A 561 5.51 0.63 27.90
CA GLU A 561 5.15 1.34 26.66
C GLU A 561 4.12 0.51 25.87
N TRP A 562 3.24 1.16 25.12
CA TRP A 562 2.23 0.48 24.28
C TRP A 562 2.07 1.12 22.89
N LEU A 563 1.65 0.27 21.94
CA LEU A 563 1.34 0.66 20.57
C LEU A 563 0.11 1.60 20.50
N PRO A 564 -0.07 2.35 19.39
CA PRO A 564 -1.25 3.21 19.25
C PRO A 564 -2.52 2.34 19.07
N PRO A 565 -3.71 2.96 19.05
CA PRO A 565 -4.92 2.28 18.54
C PRO A 565 -4.66 1.70 17.14
N ILE A 566 -5.37 0.63 16.77
CA ILE A 566 -5.04 -0.14 15.54
C ILE A 566 -5.07 0.68 14.24
N ASP A 567 -5.83 1.77 14.20
CA ASP A 567 -5.92 2.70 13.07
C ASP A 567 -4.74 3.70 12.98
N GLY A 568 -3.78 3.60 13.90
CA GLY A 568 -2.64 4.50 14.02
C GLY A 568 -3.00 5.94 14.41
N ARG A 569 -4.25 6.23 14.80
CA ARG A 569 -4.70 7.61 15.06
C ARG A 569 -4.51 8.01 16.52
N PHE A 570 -3.94 9.20 16.73
CA PHE A 570 -3.60 9.73 18.05
C PHE A 570 -4.68 10.65 18.66
N TYR A 571 -5.72 11.00 17.90
CA TYR A 571 -6.69 12.06 18.26
C TYR A 571 -8.15 11.60 18.20
N ASP A 572 -9.01 12.18 19.05
CA ASP A 572 -10.46 11.89 19.06
C ASP A 572 -11.13 12.38 17.76
N ARG A 573 -11.78 11.47 17.03
CA ARG A 573 -12.44 11.70 15.72
C ARG A 573 -13.72 12.54 15.82
N LYS A 574 -14.14 12.96 17.02
CA LYS A 574 -15.51 13.41 17.35
C LYS A 574 -16.18 14.52 16.53
N ASN A 575 -15.47 15.23 15.64
CA ASN A 575 -16.10 16.17 14.68
C ASN A 575 -15.19 16.73 13.56
N ASN A 576 -13.92 16.32 13.42
CA ASN A 576 -13.02 16.98 12.46
C ASN A 576 -12.11 16.02 11.69
N ILE A 577 -12.28 15.97 10.36
CA ILE A 577 -11.45 15.18 9.42
C ILE A 577 -9.96 15.56 9.54
N VAL A 578 -9.71 16.82 9.91
CA VAL A 578 -8.41 17.44 10.23
C VAL A 578 -7.61 16.70 11.32
N CYS A 579 -8.23 15.87 12.16
CA CYS A 579 -7.52 15.10 13.19
C CYS A 579 -7.25 13.63 12.84
N SER A 580 -7.68 13.20 11.63
CA SER A 580 -6.79 12.34 10.82
C SER A 580 -5.63 13.22 10.30
N MET A 581 -4.76 12.75 9.40
CA MET A 581 -3.63 13.53 8.84
C MET A 581 -2.55 14.04 9.81
N CYS A 582 -2.82 14.21 11.11
CA CYS A 582 -1.85 14.61 12.13
C CYS A 582 -1.19 13.39 12.80
N ASP A 583 0.13 13.44 13.02
CA ASP A 583 0.90 12.41 13.75
C ASP A 583 1.01 12.71 15.26
N SER A 584 1.82 11.91 15.97
CA SER A 584 2.16 12.10 17.38
C SER A 584 3.05 13.32 17.67
N THR A 585 3.65 13.94 16.64
CA THR A 585 4.45 15.18 16.76
C THR A 585 3.66 16.45 16.43
N MET A 586 2.36 16.29 16.12
CA MET A 586 1.48 17.33 15.57
C MET A 586 1.99 17.89 14.22
N ALA A 587 2.76 17.11 13.47
CA ALA A 587 3.01 17.36 12.06
C ALA A 587 1.78 16.95 11.24
N TRP A 588 1.48 17.72 10.20
CA TRP A 588 0.39 17.48 9.26
C TRP A 588 0.91 16.79 8.01
N HIS A 589 0.26 15.71 7.60
CA HIS A 589 0.51 14.98 6.37
C HIS A 589 -0.63 15.20 5.36
N THR A 590 -0.32 15.62 4.14
CA THR A 590 -1.28 15.62 3.04
C THR A 590 -0.74 14.81 1.88
N TYR A 591 -1.50 13.80 1.46
CA TYR A 591 -1.28 13.12 0.20
C TYR A 591 -1.72 14.01 -0.96
N CYS A 592 -1.21 13.70 -2.16
CA CYS A 592 -1.77 14.17 -3.42
C CYS A 592 -3.27 13.85 -3.47
N LEU A 593 -4.05 14.58 -4.28
CA LEU A 593 -5.46 14.30 -4.58
C LEU A 593 -5.67 14.07 -6.08
N GLU A 594 -5.04 14.91 -6.92
CA GLU A 594 -5.19 14.83 -8.38
C GLU A 594 -3.83 14.71 -9.05
N ALA A 595 -3.68 13.70 -9.90
CA ALA A 595 -2.59 13.61 -10.86
C ALA A 595 -3.10 14.01 -12.25
N THR A 596 -2.37 14.89 -12.93
CA THR A 596 -2.66 15.37 -14.28
C THR A 596 -1.49 15.05 -15.20
N GLU A 597 -1.80 14.48 -16.36
CA GLU A 597 -0.83 14.20 -17.42
C GLU A 597 -1.03 15.17 -18.59
N PRO A 598 -0.38 16.34 -18.61
CA PRO A 598 -0.64 17.37 -19.61
C PRO A 598 -0.28 16.98 -21.06
N HIS A 599 0.43 15.86 -21.26
CA HIS A 599 0.71 15.29 -22.58
C HIS A 599 -0.33 14.27 -23.06
N LYS A 600 -1.18 13.69 -22.19
CA LYS A 600 -2.30 12.82 -22.58
C LYS A 600 -3.59 13.62 -22.60
N ILE A 601 -4.21 13.67 -23.77
CA ILE A 601 -5.43 14.42 -24.05
C ILE A 601 -6.55 13.43 -24.35
N ASP A 602 -7.71 13.60 -23.71
CA ASP A 602 -8.91 12.80 -23.96
C ASP A 602 -9.51 13.06 -25.37
N THR A 603 -10.55 12.33 -25.73
CA THR A 603 -11.27 12.50 -27.00
C THR A 603 -11.94 13.88 -27.18
N TRP A 604 -11.91 14.75 -26.17
CA TRP A 604 -12.51 16.09 -26.17
C TRP A 604 -11.52 17.25 -26.05
N GLY A 605 -10.22 16.99 -25.85
CA GLY A 605 -9.20 18.04 -25.75
C GLY A 605 -8.74 18.39 -24.32
N LEU A 606 -9.14 17.61 -23.31
CA LEU A 606 -8.82 17.82 -21.91
C LEU A 606 -7.72 16.87 -21.44
N SER A 607 -6.84 17.32 -20.54
CA SER A 607 -5.81 16.45 -19.95
C SER A 607 -6.46 15.36 -19.08
N LEU A 608 -5.97 14.12 -19.19
CA LEU A 608 -6.43 13.04 -18.30
C LEU A 608 -6.11 13.41 -16.84
N LYS A 609 -7.12 13.24 -15.99
CA LYS A 609 -7.02 13.36 -14.53
C LYS A 609 -7.29 12.00 -13.89
N SER A 610 -6.50 11.66 -12.87
CA SER A 610 -6.83 10.60 -11.92
C SER A 610 -6.92 11.19 -10.52
N GLU A 611 -8.02 10.88 -9.83
CA GLU A 611 -8.22 11.24 -8.43
C GLU A 611 -7.69 10.09 -7.55
N MET A 612 -6.70 10.35 -6.71
CA MET A 612 -6.21 9.41 -5.69
C MET A 612 -5.74 10.21 -4.48
N ALA A 613 -6.55 10.26 -3.42
CA ALA A 613 -6.19 10.83 -2.12
C ALA A 613 -5.99 9.74 -1.08
N SER A 614 -4.88 9.02 -1.20
CA SER A 614 -4.59 7.83 -0.41
C SER A 614 -3.10 7.63 -0.14
N PRO A 615 -2.76 6.87 0.92
CA PRO A 615 -1.45 6.26 1.08
C PRO A 615 -1.06 5.35 -0.11
N PRO A 616 0.23 4.99 -0.25
CA PRO A 616 0.67 3.94 -1.17
C PRO A 616 -0.09 2.62 -0.95
N ASP A 617 -0.41 1.91 -2.03
CA ASP A 617 -1.12 0.61 -2.00
C ASP A 617 -0.56 -0.47 -2.94
N VAL A 618 0.60 -0.24 -3.57
CA VAL A 618 1.22 -1.26 -4.43
C VAL A 618 1.72 -2.43 -3.59
N GLU A 619 1.13 -3.61 -3.84
CA GLU A 619 1.42 -4.85 -3.11
C GLU A 619 2.86 -5.34 -3.34
N GLN A 620 3.31 -5.35 -4.61
CA GLN A 620 4.65 -5.77 -4.99
C GLN A 620 5.46 -4.62 -5.61
N ALA A 621 6.29 -4.00 -4.78
CA ALA A 621 7.27 -3.02 -5.22
C ALA A 621 8.28 -3.63 -6.23
N CYS A 622 8.77 -2.81 -7.15
CA CYS A 622 9.64 -3.18 -8.27
C CYS A 622 8.97 -4.02 -9.38
N GLU A 623 7.64 -4.08 -9.40
CA GLU A 623 6.86 -4.68 -10.49
C GLU A 623 5.80 -3.71 -11.01
N THR A 624 5.42 -3.87 -12.27
CA THR A 624 4.46 -2.97 -12.93
C THR A 624 3.06 -3.19 -12.38
N SER A 625 2.38 -2.11 -12.01
CA SER A 625 1.06 -2.17 -11.38
C SER A 625 0.03 -1.32 -12.12
N VAL A 626 -1.24 -1.77 -12.11
CA VAL A 626 -2.38 -0.99 -12.59
C VAL A 626 -2.85 0.08 -11.58
N ARG A 627 -2.25 0.11 -10.38
CA ARG A 627 -2.59 1.02 -9.27
C ARG A 627 -1.70 2.27 -9.19
N THR A 628 -0.88 2.51 -10.22
CA THR A 628 0.17 3.54 -10.25
C THR A 628 0.00 4.50 -11.43
N TRP A 629 0.64 5.66 -11.32
CA TRP A 629 0.81 6.60 -12.42
C TRP A 629 2.10 6.31 -13.17
N SER A 630 2.03 6.08 -14.48
CA SER A 630 3.20 6.05 -15.36
C SER A 630 2.94 6.88 -16.62
N PRO A 631 3.98 7.52 -17.21
CA PRO A 631 3.85 8.29 -18.44
C PRO A 631 3.15 7.54 -19.59
N VAL A 632 3.19 6.20 -19.61
CA VAL A 632 2.66 5.38 -20.71
C VAL A 632 1.32 4.68 -20.41
N SER A 633 0.88 4.58 -19.14
CA SER A 633 -0.22 3.68 -18.67
C SER A 633 -1.67 3.97 -19.16
N ALA A 634 -1.86 4.62 -20.29
CA ALA A 634 -3.20 4.87 -20.88
C ALA A 634 -3.22 4.82 -22.42
N VAL A 635 -2.24 4.18 -23.07
CA VAL A 635 -2.18 4.09 -24.54
C VAL A 635 -2.56 2.68 -24.99
N ASN A 636 -3.58 2.60 -25.86
CA ASN A 636 -3.97 1.37 -26.54
C ASN A 636 -2.74 0.74 -27.24
N ALA A 637 -2.49 -0.55 -27.03
CA ALA A 637 -1.25 -1.25 -27.41
C ALA A 637 -0.93 -1.24 -28.92
N GLN A 638 -1.87 -0.75 -29.73
CA GLN A 638 -1.80 -0.65 -31.19
C GLN A 638 -1.29 0.71 -31.69
N THR A 639 -1.19 1.72 -30.82
CA THR A 639 -0.54 3.01 -31.13
C THR A 639 0.75 3.15 -30.33
N VAL A 640 1.87 3.29 -31.04
CA VAL A 640 3.18 3.58 -30.43
C VAL A 640 3.06 4.84 -29.56
N PRO A 641 3.37 4.78 -28.25
CA PRO A 641 3.36 5.95 -27.38
C PRO A 641 4.28 7.05 -27.95
N PRO A 642 3.90 8.33 -27.88
CA PRO A 642 4.81 9.40 -28.22
C PRO A 642 5.95 9.43 -27.19
N ALA A 643 7.16 9.12 -27.64
CA ALA A 643 8.34 9.06 -26.78
C ALA A 643 8.58 10.39 -26.03
N CYS A 644 9.11 10.31 -24.81
CA CYS A 644 9.30 11.48 -23.96
C CYS A 644 10.25 12.50 -24.62
N PRO A 645 9.88 13.80 -24.71
CA PRO A 645 10.61 14.77 -25.51
C PRO A 645 11.96 15.16 -24.89
N GLU A 646 13.07 14.75 -25.52
CA GLU A 646 14.39 15.28 -25.17
C GLU A 646 14.47 16.80 -25.42
N PRO A 647 15.15 17.57 -24.55
CA PRO A 647 15.94 17.16 -23.38
C PRO A 647 15.17 17.24 -22.05
N GLN A 648 13.85 17.47 -22.06
CA GLN A 648 13.08 17.78 -20.84
C GLN A 648 12.40 16.55 -20.23
N GLY A 649 12.16 15.50 -21.01
CA GLY A 649 11.45 14.31 -20.59
C GLY A 649 9.94 14.50 -20.50
N CYS A 650 9.24 13.47 -20.03
CA CYS A 650 7.85 13.58 -19.62
C CYS A 650 7.76 14.15 -18.21
N TYR A 651 6.60 14.71 -17.84
CA TYR A 651 6.33 15.06 -16.45
C TYR A 651 4.91 14.72 -16.01
N LEU A 652 4.80 14.35 -14.74
CA LEU A 652 3.55 14.16 -14.03
C LEU A 652 3.33 15.36 -13.11
N GLU A 653 2.14 15.98 -13.16
CA GLU A 653 1.78 17.11 -12.30
C GLU A 653 0.80 16.66 -11.22
N LEU A 654 1.21 16.80 -9.96
CA LEU A 654 0.53 16.27 -8.78
C LEU A 654 0.05 17.42 -7.89
N HIS A 655 -1.22 17.43 -7.52
CA HIS A 655 -1.85 18.51 -6.73
C HIS A 655 -2.31 18.04 -5.36
N PHE A 656 -2.05 18.86 -4.33
CA PHE A 656 -2.45 18.60 -2.95
C PHE A 656 -3.72 19.38 -2.60
N ARG A 657 -4.69 18.72 -1.94
CA ARG A 657 -5.96 19.32 -1.54
C ARG A 657 -5.79 20.51 -0.57
N TYR A 658 -4.77 20.44 0.29
CA TYR A 658 -4.48 21.43 1.30
C TYR A 658 -3.03 21.92 1.13
N PRO A 659 -2.82 23.11 0.53
CA PRO A 659 -1.50 23.72 0.47
C PRO A 659 -0.95 23.96 1.88
N LEU A 660 0.35 23.74 2.06
CA LEU A 660 1.03 23.95 3.33
C LEU A 660 2.50 24.30 3.12
N VAL A 661 3.17 24.83 4.14
CA VAL A 661 4.62 25.04 4.16
C VAL A 661 5.32 23.74 4.62
N PRO A 662 6.03 23.00 3.73
CA PRO A 662 6.49 21.65 4.03
C PRO A 662 7.90 21.60 4.63
N ASP A 663 8.11 20.72 5.61
CA ASP A 663 9.45 20.32 6.08
C ASP A 663 10.00 19.14 5.25
N SER A 664 9.13 18.33 4.65
CA SER A 664 9.51 17.27 3.72
C SER A 664 8.46 16.94 2.66
N LEU A 665 8.93 16.30 1.59
CA LEU A 665 8.17 15.68 0.51
C LEU A 665 8.59 14.20 0.42
N THR A 666 7.63 13.29 0.40
CA THR A 666 7.84 11.86 0.19
C THR A 666 7.14 11.42 -1.09
N ILE A 667 7.83 10.66 -1.95
CA ILE A 667 7.28 10.07 -3.18
C ILE A 667 7.56 8.56 -3.17
N TRP A 668 6.55 7.76 -3.44
CA TRP A 668 6.66 6.31 -3.63
C TRP A 668 6.77 6.04 -5.13
N VAL A 669 7.99 5.90 -5.63
CA VAL A 669 8.27 5.35 -6.96
C VAL A 669 8.29 3.84 -6.80
N THR A 670 7.49 3.11 -7.57
CA THR A 670 7.28 1.66 -7.39
C THR A 670 7.79 0.82 -8.56
N PHE A 671 8.03 1.43 -9.71
CA PHE A 671 8.72 0.78 -10.83
C PHE A 671 9.64 1.78 -11.55
N VAL A 672 10.77 1.28 -12.04
CA VAL A 672 11.76 2.00 -12.87
C VAL A 672 12.33 0.97 -13.85
N SER A 673 12.49 1.34 -15.12
CA SER A 673 13.01 0.41 -16.12
C SER A 673 14.50 0.12 -15.96
N ASN A 674 14.91 -1.08 -16.42
CA ASN A 674 16.25 -1.62 -16.19
C ASN A 674 17.40 -0.78 -16.76
N GLU A 675 17.13 0.16 -17.66
CA GLU A 675 18.13 1.07 -18.23
C GLU A 675 18.49 2.23 -17.27
N TRP A 676 17.57 2.60 -16.37
CA TRP A 676 17.68 3.74 -15.45
C TRP A 676 17.94 3.35 -13.99
N ASN A 677 18.36 2.10 -13.77
CA ASN A 677 18.32 1.27 -12.55
C ASN A 677 19.07 1.73 -11.27
N ALA A 678 19.25 3.05 -11.04
CA ALA A 678 19.48 3.73 -9.75
C ALA A 678 19.81 5.24 -9.93
N SER A 679 20.02 5.72 -11.16
CA SER A 679 20.49 7.09 -11.43
C SER A 679 19.94 7.65 -12.72
N GLY A 680 19.26 8.80 -12.63
CA GLY A 680 18.79 9.57 -13.79
C GLY A 680 17.32 9.39 -14.16
N ALA A 681 16.60 8.41 -13.57
CA ALA A 681 15.16 8.23 -13.78
C ALA A 681 14.38 9.52 -13.50
N VAL A 682 14.50 10.08 -12.27
CA VAL A 682 13.96 11.40 -11.93
C VAL A 682 14.98 12.48 -12.27
N HIS A 683 14.73 13.21 -13.36
CA HIS A 683 15.60 14.26 -13.87
C HIS A 683 15.47 15.59 -13.08
N ASP A 684 14.26 15.95 -12.66
CA ASP A 684 14.01 17.12 -11.80
C ASP A 684 12.69 16.93 -11.03
N ILE A 685 12.57 17.55 -9.87
CA ILE A 685 11.30 17.71 -9.16
C ILE A 685 11.12 19.19 -8.90
N LYS A 686 10.00 19.76 -9.34
CA LYS A 686 9.67 21.17 -9.10
C LYS A 686 8.51 21.28 -8.13
N LEU A 687 8.66 22.15 -7.14
CA LEU A 687 7.60 22.52 -6.20
C LEU A 687 6.81 23.70 -6.77
N LEU A 688 5.49 23.58 -6.83
CA LEU A 688 4.56 24.64 -7.25
C LEU A 688 4.00 25.32 -5.99
N THR A 689 4.20 26.63 -5.84
CA THR A 689 3.66 27.39 -4.70
C THR A 689 2.36 28.12 -5.03
N VAL A 690 1.54 28.37 -4.00
CA VAL A 690 0.35 29.23 -4.09
C VAL A 690 0.71 30.65 -4.56
N GLY A 691 1.93 31.11 -4.28
CA GLY A 691 2.47 32.39 -4.77
C GLY A 691 2.83 32.42 -6.26
N GLY A 692 2.74 31.29 -6.96
CA GLY A 692 3.14 31.15 -8.38
C GLY A 692 4.66 31.00 -8.59
N ASN A 693 5.44 30.87 -7.52
CA ASN A 693 6.87 30.57 -7.61
C ASN A 693 7.08 29.07 -7.84
N VAL A 694 8.15 28.73 -8.56
CA VAL A 694 8.52 27.35 -8.88
C VAL A 694 9.95 27.07 -8.42
N PHE A 695 10.13 26.09 -7.54
CA PHE A 695 11.43 25.73 -6.98
C PHE A 695 11.87 24.34 -7.46
N SER A 696 12.96 24.28 -8.24
CA SER A 696 13.58 23.01 -8.66
C SER A 696 14.42 22.41 -7.53
N LEU A 697 14.28 21.10 -7.33
CA LEU A 697 15.06 20.29 -6.39
C LEU A 697 16.23 19.56 -7.09
N GLY A 698 16.26 19.56 -8.43
CA GLY A 698 17.25 18.86 -9.24
C GLY A 698 17.06 17.34 -9.25
N PRO A 699 17.93 16.62 -9.97
CA PRO A 699 17.82 15.18 -10.18
C PRO A 699 17.90 14.40 -8.88
N GLN A 700 17.09 13.34 -8.78
CA GLN A 700 16.99 12.48 -7.60
C GLN A 700 17.26 11.02 -7.97
N ASN A 701 17.98 10.31 -7.08
CA ASN A 701 18.10 8.86 -7.17
C ASN A 701 16.90 8.24 -6.45
N VAL A 702 16.22 7.32 -7.14
CA VAL A 702 15.02 6.61 -6.66
C VAL A 702 15.28 5.11 -6.65
N PHE A 703 14.56 4.40 -5.79
CA PHE A 703 14.54 2.94 -5.71
C PHE A 703 13.07 2.52 -5.63
N CYS A 704 12.71 1.46 -6.34
CA CYS A 704 11.33 0.99 -6.43
C CYS A 704 10.80 0.40 -5.11
N ASP A 705 11.70 -0.05 -4.21
CA ASP A 705 11.40 -0.64 -2.92
C ASP A 705 11.39 0.36 -1.74
N ILE A 706 11.82 1.62 -1.96
CA ILE A 706 12.04 2.59 -0.87
C ILE A 706 11.54 4.01 -1.24
N PRO A 707 10.69 4.64 -0.39
CA PRO A 707 10.18 5.98 -0.67
C PRO A 707 11.25 7.09 -0.67
N LEU A 708 11.17 7.94 -1.69
CA LEU A 708 12.01 9.13 -1.86
C LEU A 708 11.55 10.25 -0.91
N THR A 709 12.06 10.26 0.33
CA THR A 709 11.81 11.35 1.31
C THR A 709 12.87 12.46 1.25
N ILE A 710 12.51 13.64 0.75
CA ILE A 710 13.34 14.85 0.61
C ILE A 710 12.98 15.87 1.70
N SER A 711 13.96 16.41 2.42
CA SER A 711 13.71 17.56 3.33
C SER A 711 13.70 18.87 2.56
N LEU A 712 12.68 19.68 2.80
CA LEU A 712 12.44 20.96 2.13
C LEU A 712 12.81 22.13 3.07
N SER A 713 13.00 23.31 2.49
CA SER A 713 13.19 24.56 3.23
C SER A 713 12.54 25.74 2.50
N VAL A 714 11.39 25.48 1.89
CA VAL A 714 10.52 26.49 1.27
C VAL A 714 9.71 27.15 2.38
N LEU A 715 9.54 28.48 2.31
CA LEU A 715 8.78 29.27 3.29
C LEU A 715 7.37 29.63 2.81
N GLU A 716 7.05 29.29 1.55
CA GLU A 716 5.75 29.48 0.91
C GLU A 716 4.92 28.19 0.96
N GLU A 717 3.61 28.32 0.86
CA GLU A 717 2.70 27.18 0.77
C GLU A 717 2.84 26.49 -0.60
N VAL A 718 3.13 25.20 -0.59
CA VAL A 718 3.23 24.34 -1.77
C VAL A 718 1.86 23.74 -2.05
N SER A 719 1.33 23.95 -3.25
CA SER A 719 0.04 23.44 -3.72
C SER A 719 0.16 22.22 -4.65
N GLY A 720 1.33 21.99 -5.23
CA GLY A 720 1.58 20.89 -6.15
C GLY A 720 3.07 20.62 -6.39
N ILE A 721 3.36 19.53 -7.10
CA ILE A 721 4.70 19.20 -7.60
C ILE A 721 4.66 18.74 -9.05
N GLN A 722 5.73 18.98 -9.80
CA GLN A 722 5.98 18.38 -11.11
C GLN A 722 7.16 17.43 -11.00
N VAL A 723 6.98 16.16 -11.35
CA VAL A 723 8.05 15.15 -11.38
C VAL A 723 8.44 14.90 -12.83
N TYR A 724 9.68 15.24 -13.20
CA TYR A 724 10.22 15.06 -14.56
C TYR A 724 11.00 13.76 -14.65
N THR A 725 10.70 12.95 -15.67
CA THR A 725 11.32 11.65 -15.94
C THR A 725 11.78 11.51 -17.39
N LEU A 726 12.91 10.82 -17.58
CA LEU A 726 13.35 10.31 -18.89
C LEU A 726 13.01 8.83 -19.08
N ASP A 727 12.60 8.14 -18.01
CA ASP A 727 12.07 6.79 -18.06
C ASP A 727 10.57 6.81 -18.33
N GLU A 728 10.16 6.30 -19.49
CA GLU A 728 8.77 6.24 -19.96
C GLU A 728 7.92 5.27 -19.14
N HIS A 729 8.56 4.31 -18.46
CA HIS A 729 7.89 3.27 -17.68
C HIS A 729 7.89 3.56 -16.18
N MET A 730 8.45 4.69 -15.73
CA MET A 730 8.55 5.00 -14.29
C MET A 730 7.15 5.11 -13.66
N GLU A 731 6.89 4.30 -12.64
CA GLU A 731 5.62 4.28 -11.92
C GLU A 731 5.71 4.98 -10.56
N ILE A 732 4.73 5.83 -10.27
CA ILE A 732 4.54 6.48 -8.97
C ILE A 732 3.21 6.01 -8.37
N ASP A 733 3.26 5.54 -7.13
CA ASP A 733 2.11 5.04 -6.36
C ASP A 733 1.45 6.16 -5.54
N ALA A 734 2.26 6.98 -4.87
CA ALA A 734 1.79 8.05 -4.01
C ALA A 734 2.81 9.21 -3.90
N ALA A 735 2.32 10.38 -3.51
CA ALA A 735 3.15 11.52 -3.07
C ALA A 735 2.51 12.21 -1.87
N MET A 736 3.33 12.67 -0.92
CA MET A 736 2.90 13.26 0.36
C MET A 736 3.78 14.44 0.76
N LEU A 737 3.16 15.56 1.15
CA LEU A 737 3.81 16.66 1.85
C LEU A 737 3.61 16.51 3.37
N THR A 738 4.67 16.79 4.14
CA THR A 738 4.63 16.83 5.60
C THR A 738 5.08 18.20 6.11
N SER A 739 4.29 18.80 7.00
CA SER A 739 4.64 20.06 7.65
C SER A 739 5.74 19.89 8.70
N ALA A 740 6.27 21.00 9.22
CA ALA A 740 7.00 20.94 10.50
C ALA A 740 6.09 20.42 11.65
N PRO A 741 6.67 19.84 12.72
CA PRO A 741 5.96 19.50 13.95
C PRO A 741 5.25 20.70 14.58
N GLN A 742 4.24 20.45 15.41
CA GLN A 742 3.38 21.49 16.02
C GLN A 742 2.71 22.41 14.97
N SER A 743 2.21 21.82 13.89
CA SER A 743 1.46 22.51 12.85
C SER A 743 0.22 23.22 13.42
N PRO A 744 -0.07 24.48 13.03
CA PRO A 744 -1.29 25.16 13.46
C PRO A 744 -2.57 24.43 13.00
N LEU A 745 -2.49 23.64 11.93
CA LEU A 745 -3.60 22.79 11.45
C LEU A 745 -3.99 21.69 12.46
N CYS A 746 -3.03 21.20 13.25
CA CYS A 746 -3.23 20.16 14.25
C CYS A 746 -3.57 20.74 15.65
N ALA A 747 -3.57 22.07 15.83
CA ALA A 747 -3.67 22.71 17.15
C ALA A 747 -5.02 22.51 17.87
N GLU A 748 -6.10 22.22 17.14
CA GLU A 748 -7.41 21.91 17.72
C GLU A 748 -7.59 20.43 18.10
N CYS A 749 -6.65 19.56 17.68
CA CYS A 749 -6.76 18.12 17.85
C CYS A 749 -6.45 17.68 19.29
N LYS A 750 -7.40 16.96 19.91
CA LYS A 750 -7.28 16.50 21.30
C LYS A 750 -6.72 15.08 21.33
N PRO A 751 -5.60 14.83 22.03
CA PRO A 751 -4.99 13.50 22.07
C PRO A 751 -5.91 12.51 22.80
N VAL A 752 -5.87 11.25 22.39
CA VAL A 752 -6.53 10.14 23.08
C VAL A 752 -5.95 10.01 24.49
N GLN A 753 -6.83 9.87 25.48
CA GLN A 753 -6.45 9.68 26.88
C GLN A 753 -6.44 8.19 27.22
N TYR A 754 -5.32 7.70 27.74
CA TYR A 754 -5.16 6.29 28.10
C TYR A 754 -5.37 6.11 29.60
N LYS A 755 -6.28 5.22 30.00
CA LYS A 755 -6.45 4.83 31.41
C LYS A 755 -5.71 3.52 31.67
N LEU A 756 -4.56 3.61 32.32
CA LEU A 756 -3.77 2.44 32.72
C LEU A 756 -4.28 1.88 34.05
N ILE A 757 -4.42 0.57 34.14
CA ILE A 757 -4.88 -0.17 35.32
C ILE A 757 -3.93 -1.36 35.50
N ARG A 758 -3.53 -1.63 36.74
CA ARG A 758 -2.57 -2.70 37.09
C ARG A 758 -3.04 -3.46 38.33
N ASP A 759 -2.77 -4.75 38.37
CA ASP A 759 -2.95 -5.60 39.54
C ASP A 759 -1.62 -6.35 39.83
N PRO A 760 -1.00 -6.19 41.01
CA PRO A 760 -1.37 -5.29 42.11
C PRO A 760 -1.27 -3.81 41.69
N PRO A 761 -2.09 -2.90 42.29
CA PRO A 761 -2.19 -1.50 41.89
C PRO A 761 -0.85 -0.74 41.98
N PHE A 762 -0.74 0.37 41.25
CA PHE A 762 0.43 1.25 41.27
C PHE A 762 0.71 1.78 42.67
N GLN A 763 1.96 2.17 42.95
CA GLN A 763 2.34 2.61 44.30
C GLN A 763 1.57 3.84 44.81
N LYS A 764 1.01 4.64 43.89
CA LYS A 764 0.34 5.93 44.21
C LYS A 764 -1.17 5.90 44.02
N GLU A 765 -1.71 5.17 43.05
CA GLU A 765 -3.15 5.13 42.71
C GLU A 765 -3.56 3.77 42.11
N SER A 766 -4.85 3.45 42.12
CA SER A 766 -5.37 2.19 41.51
C SER A 766 -5.49 2.24 39.98
N SER A 767 -5.43 3.43 39.38
CA SER A 767 -5.41 3.63 37.93
C SER A 767 -4.84 5.00 37.60
N VAL A 768 -4.02 5.11 36.55
CA VAL A 768 -3.41 6.37 36.12
C VAL A 768 -3.98 6.78 34.77
N ILE A 769 -4.22 8.09 34.57
CA ILE A 769 -4.56 8.64 33.25
C ILE A 769 -3.28 9.18 32.62
N VAL A 770 -2.89 8.61 31.49
CA VAL A 770 -1.74 9.05 30.68
C VAL A 770 -2.29 9.85 29.50
N THR A 771 -1.90 11.12 29.43
CA THR A 771 -2.25 12.07 28.36
C THR A 771 -1.08 12.34 27.42
N ASP A 772 0.06 11.67 27.63
CA ASP A 772 1.28 11.84 26.84
C ASP A 772 1.22 10.98 25.57
N LEU A 773 1.59 11.60 24.44
CA LEU A 773 1.68 10.94 23.13
C LEU A 773 2.85 9.95 23.06
N SER A 774 3.82 10.04 23.98
CA SER A 774 4.88 9.05 24.14
C SER A 774 4.35 7.63 24.40
N ARG A 775 3.13 7.49 24.96
CA ARG A 775 2.52 6.21 25.38
C ARG A 775 3.42 5.40 26.33
N ARG A 776 4.26 6.11 27.09
CA ARG A 776 5.20 5.57 28.07
C ARG A 776 4.70 5.88 29.48
N TYR A 777 4.83 4.92 30.40
CA TYR A 777 4.54 5.09 31.81
C TYR A 777 5.67 4.49 32.66
N ILE A 778 6.01 5.17 33.77
CA ILE A 778 6.99 4.71 34.76
C ILE A 778 6.26 4.67 36.11
N ASP A 779 6.21 3.48 36.73
CA ASP A 779 5.72 3.25 38.10
C ASP A 779 6.83 3.61 39.12
#